data_AF-A0A935S2J4-F1
#
_entry.id   AF-A0A935S2J4-F1
#
_cell.length_a   1.000
_cell.length_b   1.000
_cell.length_c   1.000
_cell.angle_alpha   90.00
_cell.angle_beta   90.00
_cell.angle_gamma   90.00
#
_symmetry.space_group_name_H-M   'P 1'
#
loop_
_entity.id
_entity.type
_entity.pdbx_description
1 polymer ?
#
loop_
_entity_poly.entity_id
_entity_poly.type
_entity_poly.pdbx_seq_one_letter_code
_entity_poly.pdbx_strand_id
1 'polypeptide(L)'
;MKFSLKYFTFPPTNTFFFRDKISKSSWISGLFSFKLIQQQILLLVIFCGGLTNSFGATVTVTNGSNTGTGSLRSAISSASSGDIIVFSGVTTVSLTSGELIINKNLTINGGSGVTITRSSGTFRIFNIGVDIVATFNNLTISNGSSDYGGAIQVQGGSASLTLNNCIVQNSTASQIGGGIYSSSGALTLTNCTLKNNSCTFGTAALFAPGNLTMTGCTFDGNTNSGTYAILFQTTGGKTFSMTNCTVSNNTTFAMGYYNPSATGTITNCTFTNNGMGLYIYSGTLIMKNSLFADHSSDVLGVGLSSSSSYNIFESADAGGLSNGVNNNLTGIGDAGTLALASNGGSTQTVGLAPCSRAINAGTSSGAPTTDQRGSSRVGAVDVGAFEYQSAPSTFSVSSTVINACNGNNGSIDLTVSGGTSPYTYNWSGTGSGSDPRTNLAAGTYTVTVTDNAGCAATHSATVTNLTPTTANAGSDQTGSSTCGGTQVTLSANNPSIGSGIWSVFSGTGGSFSNVSSPTSTFSGTAGSTYTLRWTISNGVCTSTNDMVVTFNRNPTTANAGPDQTSATTCGATQVTLAANSPSIGTGMWSVVSGTGGSFGTASSPTSIFSGTAGSTYTLRWTISNSPCTASTDDVVITFNRNPTTANAGPDQSGSTTCGLTQVTLAANSPAIGMGMWSVVSGTGGSFSNASSQTSTFSGTAGSTYTLRWTISNSPCTASTDDVVITFNRNPTTANAGPDQTSATTCGASQVTLAANSPSIGMGMWSVVSGTGGSFSNASSQTTTFSGTAGSTYTLRWTISNSPCTASTDDVVVTFNRNPTMANAGPDQTSATTCGVSQVNLAANSPAIGMGMWSMVSGTGGSFSNASSQTSTFRERQAAPILCAGPYPIVRVLHQPMM
;
A
#
# COMPACT_ATOMS: atom_id res chain seq x y z
N MET A 1 4.67 28.11 14.81
CA MET A 1 5.95 27.38 14.95
C MET A 1 6.27 26.73 13.60
N LYS A 2 7.46 26.97 13.03
CA LYS A 2 7.97 26.24 11.85
C LYS A 2 8.49 24.88 12.32
N PHE A 3 8.06 23.78 11.70
CA PHE A 3 8.76 22.49 11.80
C PHE A 3 9.18 22.02 10.40
N SER A 4 10.46 21.68 10.31
CA SER A 4 11.13 21.09 9.16
C SER A 4 10.99 19.56 9.26
N LEU A 5 10.50 18.90 8.22
CA LEU A 5 10.40 17.44 8.18
C LEU A 5 11.77 16.85 7.80
N LYS A 6 12.49 16.29 8.78
CA LYS A 6 13.57 15.33 8.50
C LYS A 6 12.96 13.94 8.38
N TYR A 7 13.22 13.29 7.24
CA TYR A 7 12.91 11.88 7.01
C TYR A 7 13.69 10.99 7.99
N PHE A 8 12.99 10.11 8.71
CA PHE A 8 13.58 8.98 9.42
C PHE A 8 12.97 7.68 8.88
N THR A 9 13.84 6.81 8.38
CA THR A 9 13.57 5.40 8.06
C THR A 9 13.49 4.58 9.35
N PHE A 10 12.49 3.69 9.49
CA PHE A 10 12.41 2.71 10.59
C PHE A 10 12.47 1.25 10.07
N PRO A 11 13.19 0.34 10.75
CA PRO A 11 13.09 -1.11 10.56
C PRO A 11 11.97 -1.73 11.45
N PRO A 12 11.61 -3.01 11.25
CA PRO A 12 10.38 -3.58 11.80
C PRO A 12 10.62 -4.31 13.13
N THR A 13 10.04 -3.85 14.25
CA THR A 13 9.67 -4.71 15.40
C THR A 13 8.78 -3.97 16.41
N ASN A 14 8.01 -4.76 17.16
CA ASN A 14 6.81 -4.43 17.94
C ASN A 14 7.00 -3.58 19.22
N THR A 15 5.96 -2.76 19.50
CA THR A 15 5.51 -2.19 20.79
C THR A 15 6.37 -1.14 21.51
N PHE A 16 5.79 0.06 21.74
CA PHE A 16 6.25 1.03 22.75
C PHE A 16 5.05 1.72 23.45
N PHE A 17 5.19 1.92 24.77
CA PHE A 17 4.30 2.71 25.63
C PHE A 17 4.62 4.21 25.51
N PHE A 18 3.60 5.07 25.39
CA PHE A 18 3.75 6.50 25.64
C PHE A 18 3.30 6.83 27.07
N ARG A 19 4.21 7.40 27.85
CA ARG A 19 3.94 8.07 29.12
C ARG A 19 4.42 9.50 28.96
N ASP A 20 3.51 10.46 28.79
CA ASP A 20 3.79 11.82 29.21
C ASP A 20 2.54 12.58 29.68
N LYS A 21 2.76 13.41 30.69
CA LYS A 21 1.76 14.11 31.51
C LYS A 21 1.11 15.25 30.73
N ILE A 22 -0.21 15.17 30.52
CA ILE A 22 -1.08 16.35 30.50
C ILE A 22 -2.25 16.08 31.46
N SER A 23 -2.49 17.05 32.34
CA SER A 23 -3.38 16.99 33.50
C SER A 23 -4.86 17.01 33.13
N LYS A 24 -5.65 16.15 33.84
CA LYS A 24 -7.11 16.20 34.14
C LYS A 24 -8.05 16.51 32.95
N SER A 25 -9.02 15.68 32.55
CA SER A 25 -9.82 14.67 33.25
C SER A 25 -10.64 13.87 32.23
N SER A 26 -10.80 12.57 32.51
CA SER A 26 -11.74 11.57 31.98
C SER A 26 -11.06 10.42 31.22
N TRP A 27 -11.08 9.25 31.86
CA TRP A 27 -10.62 7.97 31.33
C TRP A 27 -11.80 7.30 30.61
N ILE A 28 -11.59 6.90 29.36
CA ILE A 28 -12.39 5.84 28.73
C ILE A 28 -11.39 4.78 28.30
N SER A 29 -11.40 3.65 29.00
CA SER A 29 -10.77 2.41 28.58
C SER A 29 -11.65 1.76 27.52
N GLY A 30 -11.21 1.76 26.27
CA GLY A 30 -11.82 0.99 25.18
C GLY A 30 -10.78 0.12 24.52
N LEU A 31 -10.92 -1.21 24.63
CA LEU A 31 -10.18 -2.16 23.80
C LEU A 31 -10.67 -2.02 22.35
N PHE A 32 -9.82 -1.53 21.45
CA PHE A 32 -10.03 -1.63 20.02
C PHE A 32 -9.07 -2.69 19.46
N SER A 33 -9.62 -3.85 19.06
CA SER A 33 -8.91 -4.79 18.19
C SER A 33 -8.94 -4.26 16.77
N PHE A 34 -7.80 -3.75 16.27
CA PHE A 34 -7.62 -3.46 14.86
C PHE A 34 -7.04 -4.69 14.16
N LYS A 35 -7.82 -5.29 13.26
CA LYS A 35 -7.31 -6.27 12.30
C LYS A 35 -6.69 -5.48 11.16
N LEU A 36 -5.36 -5.61 11.00
CA LEU A 36 -4.59 -4.97 9.93
C LEU A 36 -5.10 -5.44 8.56
N ILE A 37 -5.61 -4.51 7.75
CA ILE A 37 -5.61 -4.61 6.28
C ILE A 37 -4.93 -3.35 5.77
N GLN A 38 -3.93 -3.54 4.91
CA GLN A 38 -2.95 -2.53 4.55
C GLN A 38 -3.54 -1.26 3.90
N GLN A 39 -3.01 -0.13 4.41
CA GLN A 39 -2.73 1.15 3.74
C GLN A 39 -3.88 1.88 3.01
N GLN A 40 -4.43 2.93 3.65
CA GLN A 40 -4.35 4.33 3.18
C GLN A 40 -4.75 5.29 4.33
N ILE A 41 -3.84 6.20 4.72
CA ILE A 41 -4.16 7.38 5.53
C ILE A 41 -4.29 8.54 4.54
N LEU A 42 -5.52 9.00 4.29
CA LEU A 42 -5.78 10.25 3.61
C LEU A 42 -5.85 11.37 4.67
N LEU A 43 -4.82 12.19 4.72
CA LEU A 43 -4.79 13.40 5.55
C LEU A 43 -5.59 14.50 4.83
N LEU A 44 -6.87 14.66 5.16
CA LEU A 44 -7.68 15.80 4.71
C LEU A 44 -7.54 16.95 5.72
N VAL A 45 -6.74 17.95 5.38
CA VAL A 45 -6.73 19.25 6.06
C VAL A 45 -7.99 20.00 5.65
N ILE A 46 -9.00 20.06 6.52
CA ILE A 46 -10.20 20.87 6.30
C ILE A 46 -9.94 22.29 6.81
N PHE A 47 -9.95 23.25 5.88
CA PHE A 47 -10.09 24.67 6.16
C PHE A 47 -11.38 24.93 6.93
N CYS A 48 -11.27 25.61 8.06
CA CYS A 48 -12.40 26.15 8.80
C CYS A 48 -12.98 27.33 8.00
N GLY A 49 -14.11 27.11 7.34
CA GLY A 49 -14.89 28.13 6.63
C GLY A 49 -16.32 27.62 6.48
N GLY A 50 -17.24 28.21 7.23
CA GLY A 50 -18.60 27.69 7.41
C GLY A 50 -19.42 27.63 6.13
N LEU A 51 -19.86 26.41 5.79
CA LEU A 51 -21.07 26.13 5.04
C LEU A 51 -21.76 24.95 5.73
N THR A 52 -22.85 25.24 6.43
CA THR A 52 -23.67 24.27 7.16
C THR A 52 -24.51 23.47 6.17
N ASN A 53 -24.02 22.31 5.76
CA ASN A 53 -24.85 21.20 5.30
C ASN A 53 -24.23 19.92 5.85
N SER A 54 -24.60 19.56 7.09
CA SER A 54 -24.27 18.26 7.67
C SER A 54 -25.08 17.19 6.97
N PHE A 55 -24.44 16.41 6.10
CA PHE A 55 -24.98 15.12 5.68
C PHE A 55 -25.09 14.26 6.94
N GLY A 56 -26.33 13.95 7.36
CA GLY A 56 -26.61 13.22 8.60
C GLY A 56 -25.87 11.89 8.64
N ALA A 57 -25.09 11.68 9.69
CA ALA A 57 -24.38 10.42 9.92
C ALA A 57 -25.35 9.38 10.51
N THR A 58 -25.02 8.10 10.35
CA THR A 58 -25.75 7.01 10.99
C THR A 58 -25.07 6.62 12.31
N VAL A 59 -25.79 6.73 13.43
CA VAL A 59 -25.32 6.32 14.77
C VAL A 59 -25.97 4.98 15.11
N THR A 60 -25.15 3.95 15.37
CA THR A 60 -25.65 2.59 15.62
C THR A 60 -25.69 2.25 17.10
N VAL A 61 -26.86 1.85 17.60
CA VAL A 61 -27.05 1.25 18.93
C VAL A 61 -26.73 -0.25 18.81
N THR A 62 -25.64 -0.68 19.44
CA THR A 62 -25.16 -2.07 19.44
C THR A 62 -25.30 -2.72 20.82
N ASN A 63 -25.34 -4.05 20.82
CA ASN A 63 -25.69 -4.86 21.98
C ASN A 63 -24.49 -5.06 22.94
N GLY A 64 -24.61 -4.63 24.19
CA GLY A 64 -23.65 -4.90 25.28
C GLY A 64 -24.27 -5.61 26.50
N SER A 65 -25.57 -5.85 26.48
CA SER A 65 -26.41 -6.60 27.42
C SER A 65 -27.87 -6.28 27.08
N ASN A 66 -28.79 -7.22 27.32
CA ASN A 66 -30.22 -7.19 26.95
C ASN A 66 -31.05 -6.03 27.55
N THR A 67 -30.44 -4.93 27.98
CA THR A 67 -31.13 -3.74 28.46
C THR A 67 -30.92 -2.50 27.61
N GLY A 68 -29.90 -2.43 26.73
CA GLY A 68 -29.71 -1.37 25.72
C GLY A 68 -29.69 0.09 26.21
N THR A 69 -29.87 0.31 27.51
CA THR A 69 -30.31 1.57 28.11
C THR A 69 -29.24 2.66 28.03
N GLY A 70 -28.00 2.27 28.37
CA GLY A 70 -26.84 3.15 28.27
C GLY A 70 -26.45 3.44 26.82
N SER A 71 -26.64 2.46 25.92
CA SER A 71 -26.27 2.58 24.51
C SER A 71 -27.18 3.55 23.76
N LEU A 72 -28.50 3.50 23.98
CA LEU A 72 -29.43 4.47 23.37
C LEU A 72 -29.25 5.89 23.93
N ARG A 73 -29.06 6.05 25.25
CA ARG A 73 -28.73 7.36 25.85
C ARG A 73 -27.44 7.94 25.28
N SER A 74 -26.41 7.11 25.16
CA SER A 74 -25.13 7.51 24.58
C SER A 74 -25.30 7.91 23.11
N ALA A 75 -26.03 7.12 22.31
CA ALA A 75 -26.30 7.41 20.91
C ALA A 75 -27.05 8.74 20.72
N ILE A 76 -28.07 9.02 21.53
CA ILE A 76 -28.79 10.30 21.51
C ILE A 76 -27.86 11.47 21.88
N SER A 77 -27.00 11.28 22.89
CA SER A 77 -26.08 12.34 23.33
C SER A 77 -24.99 12.65 22.31
N SER A 78 -24.46 11.62 21.63
CA SER A 78 -23.36 11.73 20.66
C SER A 78 -23.82 12.13 19.26
N ALA A 79 -25.09 11.92 18.93
CA ALA A 79 -25.64 12.29 17.62
C ALA A 79 -25.57 13.82 17.38
N SER A 80 -25.26 14.18 16.14
CA SER A 80 -25.35 15.55 15.61
C SER A 80 -26.76 15.81 15.07
N SER A 81 -27.13 17.10 14.93
CA SER A 81 -28.42 17.45 14.33
C SER A 81 -28.49 16.97 12.87
N GLY A 82 -29.55 16.25 12.51
CA GLY A 82 -29.73 15.61 11.20
C GLY A 82 -29.34 14.13 11.15
N ASP A 83 -28.73 13.59 12.21
CA ASP A 83 -28.30 12.19 12.25
C ASP A 83 -29.47 11.19 12.37
N ILE A 84 -29.20 9.96 11.94
CA ILE A 84 -30.13 8.83 12.01
C ILE A 84 -29.59 7.81 13.01
N ILE A 85 -30.36 7.52 14.06
CA ILE A 85 -30.09 6.47 15.03
C ILE A 85 -30.71 5.16 14.54
N VAL A 86 -29.92 4.11 14.39
CA VAL A 86 -30.36 2.77 13.99
C VAL A 86 -29.98 1.72 15.04
N PHE A 87 -30.74 0.63 15.10
CA PHE A 87 -30.47 -0.47 16.03
C PHE A 87 -29.87 -1.66 15.29
N SER A 88 -28.84 -2.28 15.86
CA SER A 88 -28.22 -3.50 15.34
C SER A 88 -28.18 -4.56 16.43
N GLY A 89 -28.92 -5.66 16.22
CA GLY A 89 -28.99 -6.78 17.16
C GLY A 89 -29.66 -6.45 18.51
N VAL A 90 -30.41 -5.35 18.60
CA VAL A 90 -31.17 -4.92 19.78
C VAL A 90 -32.66 -4.95 19.44
N THR A 91 -33.46 -5.69 20.20
CA THR A 91 -34.92 -5.79 20.03
C THR A 91 -35.70 -5.07 21.13
N THR A 92 -35.10 -4.90 22.31
CA THR A 92 -35.70 -4.22 23.47
C THR A 92 -34.69 -3.31 24.17
N VAL A 93 -35.12 -2.10 24.53
CA VAL A 93 -34.41 -1.14 25.37
C VAL A 93 -35.24 -0.88 26.62
N SER A 94 -34.71 -1.24 27.80
CA SER A 94 -35.42 -1.13 29.07
C SER A 94 -34.86 0.01 29.92
N LEU A 95 -35.59 1.13 30.00
CA LEU A 95 -35.26 2.30 30.81
C LEU A 95 -35.51 2.05 32.30
N THR A 96 -34.43 2.03 33.09
CA THR A 96 -34.46 1.87 34.55
C THR A 96 -34.54 3.19 35.30
N SER A 97 -34.03 4.28 34.71
CA SER A 97 -34.08 5.63 35.26
C SER A 97 -34.07 6.71 34.17
N GLY A 98 -34.77 7.81 34.47
CA GLY A 98 -34.82 9.05 33.68
C GLY A 98 -35.50 8.92 32.31
N GLU A 99 -35.86 10.05 31.72
CA GLU A 99 -36.39 10.15 30.35
C GLU A 99 -35.26 10.29 29.32
N LEU A 100 -35.55 9.99 28.04
CA LEU A 100 -34.66 10.26 26.91
C LEU A 100 -34.93 11.66 26.37
N ILE A 101 -33.98 12.57 26.57
CA ILE A 101 -34.09 13.97 26.15
C ILE A 101 -33.59 14.12 24.72
N ILE A 102 -34.47 14.56 23.82
CA ILE A 102 -34.15 14.86 22.41
C ILE A 102 -34.05 16.38 22.25
N ASN A 103 -32.82 16.90 22.18
CA ASN A 103 -32.54 18.33 22.08
C ASN A 103 -31.91 18.74 20.73
N LYS A 104 -31.96 17.86 19.72
CA LYS A 104 -31.42 18.04 18.37
C LYS A 104 -32.38 17.42 17.36
N ASN A 105 -32.36 17.88 16.11
CA ASN A 105 -33.17 17.25 15.06
C ASN A 105 -32.62 15.86 14.79
N LEU A 106 -33.43 14.81 14.93
CA LEU A 106 -32.97 13.43 14.87
C LEU A 106 -34.01 12.51 14.26
N THR A 107 -33.53 11.47 13.58
CA THR A 107 -34.37 10.33 13.18
C THR A 107 -33.97 9.10 13.99
N ILE A 108 -34.93 8.40 14.60
CA ILE A 108 -34.71 7.10 15.27
C ILE A 108 -35.44 6.02 14.49
N ASN A 109 -34.70 5.04 13.96
CA ASN A 109 -35.25 3.97 13.13
C ASN A 109 -35.01 2.59 13.76
N GLY A 110 -36.09 1.96 14.22
CA GLY A 110 -36.12 0.63 14.81
C GLY A 110 -35.97 -0.55 13.84
N GLY A 111 -35.83 -0.31 12.53
CA GLY A 111 -35.70 -1.39 11.55
C GLY A 111 -36.94 -2.30 11.54
N SER A 112 -36.78 -3.58 11.92
CA SER A 112 -37.86 -4.58 11.97
C SER A 112 -38.77 -4.50 13.20
N GLY A 113 -38.58 -3.50 14.07
CA GLY A 113 -39.38 -3.28 15.27
C GLY A 113 -38.54 -3.35 16.55
N VAL A 114 -38.35 -2.21 17.21
CA VAL A 114 -37.64 -2.11 18.50
C VAL A 114 -38.59 -1.64 19.59
N THR A 115 -38.59 -2.34 20.73
CA THR A 115 -39.39 -1.96 21.90
C THR A 115 -38.57 -1.12 22.87
N ILE A 116 -38.98 0.12 23.13
CA ILE A 116 -38.41 0.99 24.16
C ILE A 116 -39.42 1.06 25.30
N THR A 117 -39.09 0.45 26.42
CA THR A 117 -39.99 0.31 27.57
C THR A 117 -39.36 0.86 28.83
N ARG A 118 -40.19 1.40 29.73
CA ARG A 118 -39.77 1.63 31.13
C ARG A 118 -39.86 0.33 31.91
N SER A 119 -38.86 0.02 32.74
CA SER A 119 -38.86 -1.14 33.64
C SER A 119 -39.20 -0.79 35.09
N SER A 120 -38.93 0.44 35.53
CA SER A 120 -39.14 0.91 36.92
C SER A 120 -39.24 2.43 37.00
N GLY A 121 -39.82 2.99 38.08
CA GLY A 121 -39.90 4.45 38.33
C GLY A 121 -41.08 5.17 37.65
N THR A 122 -41.25 6.46 37.88
CA THR A 122 -42.32 7.29 37.27
C THR A 122 -41.71 8.38 36.40
N PHE A 123 -41.33 8.03 35.17
CA PHE A 123 -40.88 8.98 34.15
C PHE A 123 -41.40 8.63 32.75
N ARG A 124 -41.45 9.63 31.86
CA ARG A 124 -41.79 9.46 30.44
C ARG A 124 -40.64 8.83 29.66
N ILE A 125 -40.93 8.17 28.54
CA ILE A 125 -39.87 7.55 27.72
C ILE A 125 -39.08 8.62 26.95
N PHE A 126 -39.77 9.51 26.22
CA PHE A 126 -39.15 10.56 25.41
C PHE A 126 -39.63 11.95 25.82
N ASN A 127 -38.69 12.89 25.91
CA ASN A 127 -38.96 14.31 26.06
C ASN A 127 -38.27 15.09 24.92
N ILE A 128 -39.06 15.64 24.01
CA ILE A 128 -38.59 16.35 22.82
C ILE A 128 -38.57 17.84 23.13
N GLY A 129 -37.41 18.47 22.97
CA GLY A 129 -37.18 19.87 23.29
C GLY A 129 -37.95 20.85 22.38
N VAL A 130 -37.92 22.11 22.79
CA VAL A 130 -38.52 23.24 22.04
C VAL A 130 -37.86 23.38 20.67
N ASP A 131 -38.66 23.64 19.63
CA ASP A 131 -38.22 23.82 18.23
C ASP A 131 -37.45 22.64 17.61
N ILE A 132 -37.63 21.42 18.13
CA ILE A 132 -36.97 20.22 17.62
C ILE A 132 -37.85 19.44 16.63
N VAL A 133 -37.24 18.99 15.53
CA VAL A 133 -37.84 18.06 14.56
C VAL A 133 -37.35 16.64 14.84
N ALA A 134 -38.24 15.77 15.31
CA ALA A 134 -37.93 14.37 15.59
C ALA A 134 -38.77 13.43 14.72
N THR A 135 -38.15 12.39 14.18
CA THR A 135 -38.84 11.35 13.39
C THR A 135 -38.56 9.97 13.98
N PHE A 136 -39.58 9.23 14.38
CA PHE A 136 -39.44 7.85 14.87
C PHE A 136 -40.11 6.87 13.90
N ASN A 137 -39.36 5.86 13.47
CA ASN A 137 -39.81 4.84 12.52
C ASN A 137 -39.69 3.45 13.15
N ASN A 138 -40.72 2.62 13.00
CA ASN A 138 -40.70 1.19 13.38
C ASN A 138 -40.38 0.95 14.87
N LEU A 139 -41.02 1.70 15.78
CA LEU A 139 -40.81 1.60 17.23
C LEU A 139 -42.07 1.22 17.99
N THR A 140 -41.90 0.38 19.01
CA THR A 140 -42.86 0.17 20.10
C THR A 140 -42.39 0.94 21.33
N ILE A 141 -43.20 1.84 21.87
CA ILE A 141 -42.92 2.63 23.07
C ILE A 141 -43.94 2.23 24.13
N SER A 142 -43.47 1.71 25.26
CA SER A 142 -44.39 1.14 26.25
C SER A 142 -44.09 1.48 27.70
N ASN A 143 -45.13 1.38 28.52
CA ASN A 143 -45.06 1.47 29.98
C ASN A 143 -44.53 2.81 30.50
N GLY A 144 -44.53 3.88 29.69
CA GLY A 144 -44.11 5.21 30.16
C GLY A 144 -45.08 5.73 31.24
N SER A 145 -44.58 6.47 32.23
CA SER A 145 -45.42 6.97 33.32
C SER A 145 -44.99 8.36 33.77
N SER A 146 -45.80 9.39 33.63
CA SER A 146 -45.40 10.76 33.97
C SER A 146 -46.59 11.62 34.37
N ASP A 147 -46.37 12.90 34.71
CA ASP A 147 -47.49 13.82 34.88
C ASP A 147 -48.09 14.29 33.54
N TYR A 148 -47.26 14.42 32.51
CA TYR A 148 -47.64 14.90 31.17
C TYR A 148 -47.01 14.02 30.08
N GLY A 149 -47.75 13.37 29.19
CA GLY A 149 -47.13 12.55 28.14
C GLY A 149 -46.47 11.31 28.73
N GLY A 150 -47.25 10.27 29.06
CA GLY A 150 -46.73 9.07 29.71
C GLY A 150 -45.63 8.40 28.88
N ALA A 151 -45.80 8.26 27.57
CA ALA A 151 -44.79 7.74 26.66
C ALA A 151 -43.90 8.86 26.07
N ILE A 152 -44.51 9.89 25.49
CA ILE A 152 -43.80 10.94 24.75
C ILE A 152 -44.34 12.31 25.11
N GLN A 153 -43.44 13.24 25.41
CA GLN A 153 -43.73 14.67 25.50
C GLN A 153 -43.03 15.44 24.38
N VAL A 154 -43.75 16.35 23.74
CA VAL A 154 -43.22 17.35 22.80
C VAL A 154 -43.37 18.73 23.42
N GLN A 155 -42.24 19.38 23.68
CA GLN A 155 -42.20 20.76 24.20
C GLN A 155 -42.57 21.76 23.09
N GLY A 156 -42.89 22.99 23.49
CA GLY A 156 -43.61 23.95 22.65
C GLY A 156 -42.78 24.56 21.50
N GLY A 157 -43.26 25.69 20.98
CA GLY A 157 -42.67 26.36 19.82
C GLY A 157 -43.05 25.69 18.50
N SER A 158 -42.08 25.61 17.59
CA SER A 158 -42.14 25.00 16.26
C SER A 158 -41.74 23.53 16.25
N ALA A 159 -41.65 22.88 17.43
CA ALA A 159 -41.30 21.47 17.52
C ALA A 159 -42.25 20.60 16.67
N SER A 160 -41.73 19.54 16.07
CA SER A 160 -42.55 18.61 15.30
C SER A 160 -42.12 17.17 15.53
N LEU A 161 -43.08 16.30 15.76
CA LEU A 161 -42.87 14.86 15.90
C LEU A 161 -43.56 14.12 14.76
N THR A 162 -42.80 13.30 14.05
CA THR A 162 -43.33 12.35 13.06
C THR A 162 -43.13 10.92 13.58
N LEU A 163 -44.21 10.14 13.62
CA LEU A 163 -44.18 8.73 13.99
C LEU A 163 -44.68 7.89 12.81
N ASN A 164 -43.89 6.92 12.37
CA ASN A 164 -44.25 6.00 11.29
C ASN A 164 -44.14 4.54 11.76
N ASN A 165 -45.16 3.72 11.45
CA ASN A 165 -45.21 2.29 11.78
C ASN A 165 -44.90 2.04 13.26
N CYS A 166 -45.63 2.71 14.16
CA CYS A 166 -45.30 2.73 15.59
C CYS A 166 -46.38 2.10 16.47
N ILE A 167 -46.01 1.66 17.67
CA ILE A 167 -46.96 1.24 18.71
C ILE A 167 -46.65 2.04 19.97
N VAL A 168 -47.63 2.76 20.52
CA VAL A 168 -47.52 3.44 21.82
C VAL A 168 -48.53 2.80 22.76
N GLN A 169 -48.05 2.08 23.78
CA GLN A 169 -48.94 1.25 24.58
C GLN A 169 -48.68 1.25 26.09
N ASN A 170 -49.71 0.90 26.85
CA ASN A 170 -49.65 0.69 28.31
C ASN A 170 -49.02 1.86 29.08
N SER A 171 -49.07 3.08 28.53
CA SER A 171 -48.45 4.25 29.15
C SER A 171 -49.48 5.06 29.93
N THR A 172 -49.05 5.62 31.07
CA THR A 172 -49.92 6.29 32.03
C THR A 172 -49.49 7.73 32.25
N ALA A 173 -50.45 8.67 32.33
CA ALA A 173 -50.17 10.04 32.73
C ALA A 173 -51.04 10.48 33.89
N SER A 174 -50.46 11.16 34.89
CA SER A 174 -51.22 11.62 36.05
C SER A 174 -52.14 12.80 35.69
N GLN A 175 -51.70 13.72 34.82
CA GLN A 175 -52.44 14.94 34.45
C GLN A 175 -52.90 14.95 33.00
N ILE A 176 -52.03 14.85 31.99
CA ILE A 176 -52.44 15.01 30.56
C ILE A 176 -51.64 14.07 29.64
N GLY A 177 -52.30 13.45 28.66
CA GLY A 177 -51.63 12.72 27.57
C GLY A 177 -51.05 11.38 28.01
N GLY A 178 -51.89 10.39 28.32
CA GLY A 178 -51.47 9.05 28.78
C GLY A 178 -50.38 8.39 27.92
N GLY A 179 -50.50 8.50 26.60
CA GLY A 179 -49.49 8.09 25.62
C GLY A 179 -48.64 9.27 25.16
N ILE A 180 -49.23 10.21 24.43
CA ILE A 180 -48.50 11.32 23.78
C ILE A 180 -49.09 12.66 24.23
N TYR A 181 -48.22 13.59 24.60
CA TYR A 181 -48.56 14.98 24.90
C TYR A 181 -47.70 15.93 24.06
N SER A 182 -48.32 16.87 23.37
CA SER A 182 -47.66 18.02 22.73
C SER A 182 -48.21 19.31 23.33
N SER A 183 -47.36 20.32 23.59
CA SER A 183 -47.83 21.61 24.11
C SER A 183 -48.14 22.66 23.03
N SER A 184 -47.53 22.57 21.86
CA SER A 184 -47.87 23.39 20.67
C SER A 184 -47.30 22.86 19.34
N GLY A 185 -46.51 21.78 19.37
CA GLY A 185 -45.81 21.25 18.21
C GLY A 185 -46.70 20.48 17.24
N ALA A 186 -46.28 20.41 15.97
CA ALA A 186 -46.97 19.64 14.93
C ALA A 186 -46.74 18.14 15.13
N LEU A 187 -47.80 17.34 15.00
CA LEU A 187 -47.75 15.90 15.22
C LEU A 187 -48.27 15.17 13.97
N THR A 188 -47.46 14.27 13.43
CA THR A 188 -47.80 13.45 12.26
C THR A 188 -47.67 11.98 12.61
N LEU A 189 -48.75 11.21 12.50
CA LEU A 189 -48.76 9.77 12.75
C LEU A 189 -49.17 9.02 11.48
N THR A 190 -48.37 8.02 11.10
CA THR A 190 -48.67 7.13 9.96
C THR A 190 -48.57 5.68 10.41
N ASN A 191 -49.64 4.90 10.20
CA ASN A 191 -49.70 3.47 10.55
C ASN A 191 -49.31 3.18 12.02
N CYS A 192 -49.76 4.04 12.93
CA CYS A 192 -49.44 3.94 14.35
C CYS A 192 -50.61 3.39 15.17
N THR A 193 -50.30 2.56 16.17
CA THR A 193 -51.28 2.00 17.12
C THR A 193 -51.10 2.61 18.52
N LEU A 194 -52.11 3.28 19.05
CA LEU A 194 -52.16 3.73 20.45
C LEU A 194 -53.06 2.77 21.24
N LYS A 195 -52.45 1.95 22.11
CA LYS A 195 -53.15 0.87 22.80
C LYS A 195 -53.06 0.94 24.32
N ASN A 196 -54.19 0.82 25.03
CA ASN A 196 -54.22 0.71 26.49
C ASN A 196 -53.47 1.84 27.25
N ASN A 197 -53.42 3.05 26.68
CA ASN A 197 -52.85 4.19 27.39
C ASN A 197 -53.89 4.80 28.33
N SER A 198 -53.47 5.25 29.51
CA SER A 198 -54.40 5.75 30.52
C SER A 198 -54.00 7.11 31.10
N CYS A 199 -55.00 7.88 31.54
CA CYS A 199 -54.78 9.12 32.29
C CYS A 199 -55.63 9.14 33.56
N THR A 200 -55.07 9.56 34.70
CA THR A 200 -55.73 9.43 36.02
C THR A 200 -56.39 10.70 36.56
N PHE A 201 -56.05 11.92 36.09
CA PHE A 201 -56.68 13.16 36.57
C PHE A 201 -56.93 14.21 35.47
N GLY A 202 -56.81 13.91 34.17
CA GLY A 202 -57.08 14.94 33.15
C GLY A 202 -57.58 14.43 31.80
N THR A 203 -57.06 14.97 30.69
CA THR A 203 -57.90 15.19 29.50
C THR A 203 -57.85 14.11 28.42
N ALA A 204 -56.78 13.32 28.22
CA ALA A 204 -56.75 12.25 27.20
C ALA A 204 -55.50 11.35 27.19
N ALA A 205 -55.58 10.24 26.46
CA ALA A 205 -54.45 9.39 26.05
C ALA A 205 -53.53 10.04 24.98
N LEU A 206 -54.08 10.89 24.11
CA LEU A 206 -53.33 11.69 23.14
C LEU A 206 -53.82 13.14 23.25
N PHE A 207 -52.91 14.10 23.39
CA PHE A 207 -53.23 15.53 23.48
C PHE A 207 -52.27 16.34 22.59
N ALA A 208 -52.80 17.10 21.63
CA ALA A 208 -51.98 17.81 20.64
C ALA A 208 -52.63 19.12 20.12
N PRO A 209 -52.42 20.28 20.78
CA PRO A 209 -53.01 21.60 20.45
C PRO A 209 -52.54 22.20 19.11
N GLY A 210 -51.48 21.65 18.49
CA GLY A 210 -50.93 22.08 17.20
C GLY A 210 -51.60 21.43 15.98
N ASN A 211 -50.93 21.46 14.81
CA ASN A 211 -51.38 20.73 13.63
C ASN A 211 -51.25 19.22 13.87
N LEU A 212 -52.31 18.47 13.61
CA LEU A 212 -52.33 17.03 13.79
C LEU A 212 -52.79 16.33 12.50
N THR A 213 -51.94 15.46 11.97
CA THR A 213 -52.25 14.62 10.80
C THR A 213 -52.07 13.15 11.15
N MET A 214 -53.09 12.34 10.87
CA MET A 214 -53.07 10.90 11.15
C MET A 214 -53.57 10.10 9.95
N THR A 215 -52.82 9.09 9.54
CA THR A 215 -53.20 8.20 8.44
C THR A 215 -52.95 6.74 8.82
N GLY A 216 -53.94 5.87 8.67
CA GLY A 216 -53.75 4.44 8.95
C GLY A 216 -53.65 4.07 10.42
N CYS A 217 -54.08 4.93 11.34
CA CYS A 217 -53.85 4.76 12.78
C CYS A 217 -54.94 3.95 13.48
N THR A 218 -54.55 3.21 14.52
CA THR A 218 -55.46 2.43 15.38
C THR A 218 -55.41 2.94 16.82
N PHE A 219 -56.57 3.14 17.43
CA PHE A 219 -56.72 3.53 18.84
C PHE A 219 -57.56 2.49 19.57
N ASP A 220 -56.94 1.68 20.42
CA ASP A 220 -57.59 0.52 21.02
C ASP A 220 -57.44 0.52 22.55
N GLY A 221 -58.55 0.41 23.29
CA GLY A 221 -58.49 0.14 24.74
C GLY A 221 -57.97 1.29 25.63
N ASN A 222 -57.90 2.52 25.13
CA ASN A 222 -57.39 3.66 25.92
C ASN A 222 -58.44 4.14 26.94
N THR A 223 -58.00 4.48 28.16
CA THR A 223 -58.87 4.76 29.31
C THR A 223 -58.56 6.11 29.96
N ASN A 224 -59.55 6.74 30.59
CA ASN A 224 -59.36 7.95 31.40
C ASN A 224 -60.42 8.03 32.49
N SER A 225 -60.05 8.55 33.66
CA SER A 225 -60.96 8.87 34.79
C SER A 225 -61.60 10.27 34.68
N GLY A 226 -61.09 11.13 33.81
CA GLY A 226 -61.65 12.44 33.47
C GLY A 226 -62.71 12.39 32.36
N THR A 227 -63.08 13.56 31.83
CA THR A 227 -64.21 13.70 30.88
C THR A 227 -63.99 12.99 29.53
N TYR A 228 -62.74 12.72 29.11
CA TYR A 228 -62.39 12.22 27.76
C TYR A 228 -61.24 11.20 27.75
N ALA A 229 -61.34 10.07 27.05
CA ALA A 229 -60.28 9.06 26.93
C ALA A 229 -59.35 9.33 25.76
N ILE A 230 -59.89 9.89 24.68
CA ILE A 230 -59.15 10.44 23.55
C ILE A 230 -59.66 11.87 23.33
N LEU A 231 -58.76 12.87 23.36
CA LEU A 231 -59.10 14.29 23.18
C LEU A 231 -58.15 14.91 22.16
N PHE A 232 -58.70 15.22 21.01
CA PHE A 232 -58.01 16.07 20.05
C PHE A 232 -58.40 17.51 20.34
N GLN A 233 -57.42 18.31 20.77
CA GLN A 233 -57.58 19.74 20.95
C GLN A 233 -56.77 20.45 19.89
N THR A 234 -57.31 21.43 19.17
CA THR A 234 -56.51 22.32 18.31
C THR A 234 -56.81 23.77 18.68
N THR A 235 -55.78 24.61 18.81
CA THR A 235 -55.93 26.04 19.13
C THR A 235 -55.50 26.92 17.94
N GLY A 236 -56.01 28.16 17.85
CA GLY A 236 -55.44 29.19 16.95
C GLY A 236 -55.43 28.90 15.44
N GLY A 237 -56.52 28.34 14.86
CA GLY A 237 -56.64 28.14 13.40
C GLY A 237 -55.82 26.96 12.82
N LYS A 238 -55.34 26.06 13.69
CA LYS A 238 -54.61 24.84 13.30
C LYS A 238 -55.55 23.76 12.76
N THR A 239 -55.03 22.89 11.90
CA THR A 239 -55.82 21.87 11.18
C THR A 239 -55.65 20.48 11.79
N PHE A 240 -56.74 19.72 11.77
CA PHE A 240 -56.79 18.33 12.19
C PHE A 240 -57.22 17.44 11.00
N SER A 241 -56.52 16.33 10.75
CA SER A 241 -56.93 15.36 9.74
C SER A 241 -56.68 13.92 10.18
N MET A 242 -57.69 13.07 10.07
CA MET A 242 -57.58 11.61 10.21
C MET A 242 -58.10 10.92 8.97
N THR A 243 -57.32 9.98 8.43
CA THR A 243 -57.70 9.18 7.26
C THR A 243 -57.42 7.70 7.49
N ASN A 244 -58.32 6.81 7.06
CA ASN A 244 -58.16 5.35 7.14
C ASN A 244 -57.85 4.84 8.56
N CYS A 245 -58.62 5.26 9.57
CA CYS A 245 -58.32 4.98 10.98
C CYS A 245 -59.29 4.00 11.65
N THR A 246 -58.87 3.36 12.75
CA THR A 246 -59.72 2.48 13.57
C THR A 246 -59.71 2.95 15.02
N VAL A 247 -60.87 3.11 15.64
CA VAL A 247 -61.01 3.55 17.04
C VAL A 247 -61.93 2.58 17.78
N SER A 248 -61.35 1.72 18.62
CA SER A 248 -62.05 0.63 19.28
C SER A 248 -61.87 0.59 20.80
N ASN A 249 -62.89 0.16 21.54
CA ASN A 249 -62.77 -0.23 22.95
C ASN A 249 -62.25 0.89 23.90
N ASN A 250 -62.38 2.17 23.56
CA ASN A 250 -61.91 3.28 24.41
C ASN A 250 -63.03 3.75 25.36
N THR A 251 -62.68 4.26 26.55
CA THR A 251 -63.73 4.66 27.52
C THR A 251 -64.58 5.82 27.04
N THR A 252 -64.02 6.81 26.31
CA THR A 252 -64.74 7.95 25.70
C THR A 252 -63.92 8.58 24.56
N PHE A 253 -64.56 9.08 23.49
CA PHE A 253 -63.87 9.73 22.35
C PHE A 253 -64.40 11.16 22.13
N ALA A 254 -63.52 12.17 22.22
CA ALA A 254 -63.92 13.57 22.04
C ALA A 254 -62.96 14.40 21.18
N MET A 255 -63.53 15.43 20.56
CA MET A 255 -62.83 16.36 19.68
C MET A 255 -63.13 17.80 20.09
N GLY A 256 -62.25 18.39 20.88
CA GLY A 256 -62.45 19.75 21.37
C GLY A 256 -61.75 20.80 20.53
N TYR A 257 -62.46 21.50 19.66
CA TYR A 257 -61.95 22.80 19.19
C TYR A 257 -62.33 23.87 20.21
N TYR A 258 -61.38 24.76 20.54
CA TYR A 258 -61.65 25.97 21.32
C TYR A 258 -61.71 27.22 20.43
N ASN A 259 -61.73 27.04 19.10
CA ASN A 259 -61.78 28.11 18.12
C ASN A 259 -62.82 27.80 17.03
N PRO A 260 -63.82 28.68 16.80
CA PRO A 260 -64.85 28.51 15.76
C PRO A 260 -64.32 28.40 14.32
N SER A 261 -63.09 28.86 14.06
CA SER A 261 -62.46 28.84 12.73
C SER A 261 -61.66 27.57 12.43
N ALA A 262 -61.46 26.69 13.41
CA ALA A 262 -60.73 25.45 13.19
C ALA A 262 -61.59 24.46 12.39
N THR A 263 -60.98 23.86 11.35
CA THR A 263 -61.60 22.81 10.53
C THR A 263 -60.83 21.51 10.72
N GLY A 264 -61.54 20.44 11.03
CA GLY A 264 -60.99 19.10 11.02
C GLY A 264 -61.68 18.17 10.03
N THR A 265 -60.95 17.17 9.56
CA THR A 265 -61.42 16.17 8.60
C THR A 265 -61.23 14.75 9.13
N ILE A 266 -62.25 13.91 9.01
CA ILE A 266 -62.17 12.46 9.27
C ILE A 266 -62.66 11.76 8.02
N THR A 267 -61.83 10.89 7.44
CA THR A 267 -62.16 10.16 6.21
C THR A 267 -61.86 8.68 6.36
N ASN A 268 -62.79 7.80 5.96
CA ASN A 268 -62.59 6.34 5.98
C ASN A 268 -62.21 5.75 7.35
N CYS A 269 -62.79 6.25 8.45
CA CYS A 269 -62.49 5.74 9.78
C CYS A 269 -63.59 4.82 10.33
N THR A 270 -63.23 3.82 11.13
CA THR A 270 -64.18 2.91 11.80
C THR A 270 -64.14 3.09 13.31
N PHE A 271 -65.31 3.22 13.94
CA PHE A 271 -65.48 3.40 15.39
C PHE A 271 -66.31 2.25 15.97
N THR A 272 -65.81 1.56 17.00
CA THR A 272 -66.47 0.35 17.56
C THR A 272 -66.33 0.26 19.09
N ASN A 273 -67.39 -0.07 19.83
CA ASN A 273 -67.35 -0.33 21.28
C ASN A 273 -66.69 0.78 22.14
N ASN A 274 -66.98 2.06 21.90
CA ASN A 274 -66.46 3.18 22.70
C ASN A 274 -67.51 3.69 23.70
N GLY A 275 -67.11 4.01 24.94
CA GLY A 275 -68.03 4.20 26.09
C GLY A 275 -68.72 5.57 26.24
N MET A 276 -68.38 6.59 25.43
CA MET A 276 -69.21 7.81 25.20
C MET A 276 -68.87 8.44 23.83
N GLY A 277 -69.88 8.98 23.16
CA GLY A 277 -69.85 9.47 21.77
C GLY A 277 -69.06 10.76 21.50
N LEU A 278 -68.89 11.06 20.22
CA LEU A 278 -68.15 12.21 19.67
C LEU A 278 -68.67 13.55 20.21
N TYR A 279 -67.80 14.28 20.90
CA TYR A 279 -68.11 15.60 21.48
C TYR A 279 -67.36 16.71 20.74
N ILE A 280 -68.05 17.78 20.30
CA ILE A 280 -67.47 18.94 19.58
C ILE A 280 -67.71 20.24 20.37
N TYR A 281 -66.62 20.90 20.78
CA TYR A 281 -66.68 22.10 21.63
C TYR A 281 -66.91 23.43 20.87
N SER A 282 -66.34 23.62 19.69
CA SER A 282 -66.56 24.74 18.74
C SER A 282 -66.02 24.31 17.36
N GLY A 283 -66.06 25.13 16.30
CA GLY A 283 -65.40 24.81 15.02
C GLY A 283 -66.23 23.95 14.05
N THR A 284 -65.60 23.52 12.94
CA THR A 284 -66.21 22.69 11.88
C THR A 284 -65.51 21.32 11.81
N LEU A 285 -66.29 20.25 11.89
CA LEU A 285 -65.82 18.89 11.61
C LEU A 285 -66.47 18.37 10.32
N ILE A 286 -65.65 17.88 9.40
CA ILE A 286 -66.08 17.23 8.16
C ILE A 286 -65.77 15.74 8.28
N MET A 287 -66.80 14.90 8.35
CA MET A 287 -66.66 13.44 8.29
C MET A 287 -67.08 12.93 6.90
N LYS A 288 -66.29 12.02 6.33
CA LYS A 288 -66.53 11.38 5.03
C LYS A 288 -66.32 9.87 5.16
N ASN A 289 -67.21 9.06 4.58
CA ASN A 289 -67.04 7.61 4.45
C ASN A 289 -66.61 6.89 5.74
N SER A 290 -67.08 7.32 6.92
CA SER A 290 -66.65 6.77 8.22
C SER A 290 -67.79 6.00 8.88
N LEU A 291 -67.48 4.85 9.46
CA LEU A 291 -68.43 3.86 9.99
C LEU A 291 -68.44 3.86 11.52
N PHE A 292 -69.64 3.81 12.11
CA PHE A 292 -69.85 3.54 13.55
C PHE A 292 -70.56 2.19 13.67
N ALA A 293 -69.88 1.18 14.22
CA ALA A 293 -70.38 -0.20 14.31
C ALA A 293 -70.44 -0.67 15.78
N ASP A 294 -71.48 -1.43 16.12
CA ASP A 294 -71.79 -1.99 17.45
C ASP A 294 -71.94 -0.99 18.62
N HIS A 295 -73.15 -0.95 19.18
CA HIS A 295 -73.50 -0.15 20.35
C HIS A 295 -73.97 -1.05 21.48
N SER A 296 -73.17 -1.17 22.54
CA SER A 296 -73.72 -1.42 23.87
C SER A 296 -74.52 -0.17 24.29
N SER A 297 -75.63 -0.38 24.98
CA SER A 297 -76.79 0.49 25.25
C SER A 297 -76.57 1.90 25.88
N ASP A 298 -75.35 2.46 25.89
CA ASP A 298 -75.02 3.74 26.56
C ASP A 298 -74.45 4.81 25.59
N VAL A 299 -74.95 4.90 24.36
CA VAL A 299 -74.61 6.02 23.48
C VAL A 299 -75.36 7.28 23.94
N LEU A 300 -74.72 8.06 24.81
CA LEU A 300 -75.03 9.48 24.99
C LEU A 300 -74.62 10.20 23.69
N GLY A 301 -75.59 10.86 23.03
CA GLY A 301 -75.48 11.38 21.67
C GLY A 301 -74.42 12.48 21.44
N VAL A 302 -74.34 12.94 20.18
CA VAL A 302 -73.46 14.06 19.77
C VAL A 302 -73.88 15.34 20.50
N GLY A 303 -73.07 15.79 21.45
CA GLY A 303 -73.24 17.07 22.13
C GLY A 303 -72.62 18.21 21.33
N LEU A 304 -73.43 19.20 20.92
CA LEU A 304 -72.99 20.43 20.27
C LEU A 304 -73.07 21.60 21.26
N SER A 305 -72.02 22.43 21.34
CA SER A 305 -72.10 23.72 22.02
C SER A 305 -72.87 24.76 21.17
N SER A 306 -73.33 25.85 21.80
CA SER A 306 -74.10 26.94 21.17
C SER A 306 -73.41 27.70 20.02
N SER A 307 -72.18 27.34 19.66
CA SER A 307 -71.35 27.99 18.63
C SER A 307 -70.77 27.02 17.59
N SER A 308 -71.28 25.78 17.52
CA SER A 308 -70.74 24.70 16.67
C SER A 308 -71.63 24.44 15.45
N SER A 309 -71.03 24.05 14.32
CA SER A 309 -71.75 23.58 13.12
C SER A 309 -71.17 22.26 12.63
N TYR A 310 -72.03 21.35 12.16
CA TYR A 310 -71.66 20.00 11.75
C TYR A 310 -72.34 19.63 10.42
N ASN A 311 -71.58 19.08 9.47
CA ASN A 311 -72.08 18.64 8.15
C ASN A 311 -71.69 17.16 7.94
N ILE A 312 -72.68 16.28 7.78
CA ILE A 312 -72.48 14.90 7.31
C ILE A 312 -72.67 14.89 5.79
N PHE A 313 -71.67 14.41 5.05
CA PHE A 313 -71.83 14.04 3.65
C PHE A 313 -71.75 12.51 3.56
N GLU A 314 -72.89 11.88 3.21
CA GLU A 314 -73.06 10.47 2.81
C GLU A 314 -72.58 9.38 3.79
N SER A 315 -73.52 8.60 4.33
CA SER A 315 -73.26 7.25 4.87
C SER A 315 -74.14 6.26 4.11
N ALA A 316 -73.53 5.29 3.44
CA ALA A 316 -74.26 4.28 2.66
C ALA A 316 -74.93 3.20 3.53
N ASP A 317 -74.58 3.06 4.80
CA ASP A 317 -75.19 2.09 5.73
C ASP A 317 -75.17 2.68 7.15
N ALA A 318 -76.29 3.24 7.62
CA ALA A 318 -76.42 3.75 8.98
C ALA A 318 -77.48 2.94 9.76
N GLY A 319 -77.01 2.05 10.64
CA GLY A 319 -77.81 1.55 11.76
C GLY A 319 -78.11 2.69 12.74
N GLY A 320 -79.33 2.74 13.26
CA GLY A 320 -79.91 3.90 13.95
C GLY A 320 -79.13 4.43 15.16
N LEU A 321 -79.10 5.77 15.27
CA LEU A 321 -78.66 6.52 16.46
C LEU A 321 -79.80 6.54 17.50
N SER A 322 -79.57 6.02 18.72
CA SER A 322 -80.55 6.06 19.82
C SER A 322 -80.24 7.13 20.89
N ASN A 323 -81.30 7.63 21.53
CA ASN A 323 -81.39 8.80 22.41
C ASN A 323 -80.82 8.60 23.83
N GLY A 324 -80.17 9.63 24.39
CA GLY A 324 -79.82 9.74 25.80
C GLY A 324 -80.60 10.89 26.48
N VAL A 325 -81.14 10.62 27.66
CA VAL A 325 -82.13 11.44 28.38
C VAL A 325 -81.61 12.85 28.72
N ASN A 326 -82.00 13.86 27.92
CA ASN A 326 -82.48 15.20 28.33
C ASN A 326 -82.69 16.12 27.10
N ASN A 327 -83.96 16.25 26.71
CA ASN A 327 -84.57 17.23 25.80
C ASN A 327 -84.09 17.32 24.33
N ASN A 328 -84.99 16.83 23.45
CA ASN A 328 -85.14 17.00 22.00
C ASN A 328 -84.26 16.17 21.03
N LEU A 329 -84.77 14.99 20.63
CA LEU A 329 -84.93 14.58 19.22
C LEU A 329 -85.87 13.36 19.11
N THR A 330 -86.90 13.45 18.26
CA THR A 330 -87.82 12.35 17.89
C THR A 330 -87.24 11.56 16.72
N GLY A 331 -87.14 10.23 16.85
CA GLY A 331 -86.66 9.34 15.78
C GLY A 331 -87.74 8.93 14.78
N ILE A 332 -87.35 8.71 13.52
CA ILE A 332 -88.09 7.96 12.50
C ILE A 332 -87.05 7.14 11.70
N GLY A 333 -87.37 5.85 11.47
CA GLY A 333 -86.58 4.92 10.67
C GLY A 333 -86.97 4.91 9.18
N ASP A 334 -86.10 4.25 8.42
CA ASP A 334 -86.11 3.98 6.99
C ASP A 334 -85.88 5.15 6.02
N ALA A 335 -85.21 4.79 4.92
CA ALA A 335 -84.42 5.63 4.04
C ALA A 335 -85.08 6.93 3.58
N GLY A 336 -84.31 8.01 3.63
CA GLY A 336 -84.60 9.25 2.88
C GLY A 336 -85.26 10.37 3.67
N THR A 337 -84.64 10.85 4.76
CA THR A 337 -84.97 12.17 5.30
C THR A 337 -83.71 12.88 5.83
N LEU A 338 -83.39 14.05 5.29
CA LEU A 338 -82.33 14.93 5.81
C LEU A 338 -82.91 15.73 6.99
N ALA A 339 -82.50 15.44 8.23
CA ALA A 339 -82.90 16.22 9.39
C ALA A 339 -82.10 17.53 9.45
N LEU A 340 -82.75 18.67 9.20
CA LEU A 340 -82.20 20.00 9.51
C LEU A 340 -82.70 20.43 10.89
N ALA A 341 -81.83 20.40 11.90
CA ALA A 341 -82.10 21.08 13.17
C ALA A 341 -81.61 22.53 13.07
N SER A 342 -82.53 23.51 13.06
CA SER A 342 -82.18 24.92 13.22
C SER A 342 -82.54 25.39 14.62
N ASN A 343 -81.57 25.98 15.32
CA ASN A 343 -81.85 26.87 16.44
C ASN A 343 -81.59 28.30 15.93
N GLY A 344 -82.67 29.06 15.67
CA GLY A 344 -82.59 30.48 15.32
C GLY A 344 -82.78 30.85 13.83
N GLY A 345 -84.05 31.06 13.44
CA GLY A 345 -84.49 32.21 12.64
C GLY A 345 -83.80 32.58 11.31
N SER A 346 -83.24 31.64 10.54
CA SER A 346 -82.69 31.95 9.21
C SER A 346 -83.31 31.10 8.10
N THR A 347 -83.96 31.75 7.13
CA THR A 347 -84.52 31.14 5.91
C THR A 347 -83.39 30.62 5.02
N GLN A 348 -83.44 29.36 4.58
CA GLN A 348 -82.50 28.83 3.58
C GLN A 348 -83.23 28.27 2.36
N THR A 349 -82.76 28.67 1.17
CA THR A 349 -83.24 28.22 -0.15
C THR A 349 -82.61 26.88 -0.51
N VAL A 350 -83.44 25.87 -0.81
CA VAL A 350 -82.98 24.55 -1.28
C VAL A 350 -82.93 24.56 -2.81
N GLY A 351 -81.74 24.39 -3.39
CA GLY A 351 -81.59 24.12 -4.83
C GLY A 351 -81.88 22.65 -5.14
N LEU A 352 -82.79 22.38 -6.08
CA LEU A 352 -83.06 21.04 -6.59
C LEU A 352 -82.05 20.65 -7.69
N ALA A 353 -81.72 19.35 -7.76
CA ALA A 353 -80.88 18.77 -8.79
C ALA A 353 -81.56 18.82 -10.19
N PRO A 354 -80.79 18.90 -11.29
CA PRO A 354 -81.34 18.97 -12.64
C PRO A 354 -81.80 17.59 -13.14
N CYS A 355 -83.10 17.30 -13.03
CA CYS A 355 -83.93 16.44 -13.93
C CYS A 355 -85.36 16.23 -13.38
N SER A 356 -85.97 17.26 -12.79
CA SER A 356 -87.38 17.20 -12.36
C SER A 356 -88.11 18.46 -12.79
N ARG A 357 -89.19 18.33 -13.58
CA ARG A 357 -90.06 19.46 -13.96
C ARG A 357 -90.79 19.95 -12.70
N ALA A 358 -90.84 21.27 -12.53
CA ALA A 358 -91.58 21.91 -11.43
C ALA A 358 -93.10 21.70 -11.58
N ILE A 359 -93.78 21.37 -10.48
CA ILE A 359 -95.24 21.50 -10.34
C ILE A 359 -95.50 22.52 -9.24
N ASN A 360 -96.34 23.53 -9.53
CA ASN A 360 -96.69 24.66 -8.68
C ASN A 360 -97.13 24.26 -7.25
N ALA A 361 -96.57 24.92 -6.24
CA ALA A 361 -97.09 24.88 -4.87
C ALA A 361 -98.29 25.85 -4.75
N GLY A 362 -99.48 25.32 -4.45
CA GLY A 362 -100.68 26.10 -4.15
C GLY A 362 -100.64 26.75 -2.76
N THR A 363 -101.34 27.87 -2.61
CA THR A 363 -101.47 28.66 -1.37
C THR A 363 -102.36 27.97 -0.33
N SER A 364 -101.94 27.96 0.95
CA SER A 364 -102.75 27.45 2.07
C SER A 364 -103.44 28.58 2.85
N SER A 365 -104.77 28.53 2.96
CA SER A 365 -105.58 29.28 3.94
C SER A 365 -106.36 28.29 4.80
N GLY A 366 -106.11 28.24 6.12
CA GLY A 366 -106.85 27.40 7.05
C GLY A 366 -106.54 27.78 8.51
N ALA A 367 -107.60 28.09 9.28
CA ALA A 367 -107.59 28.69 10.62
C ALA A 367 -107.37 27.66 11.76
N PRO A 368 -107.12 28.10 13.03
CA PRO A 368 -106.62 27.24 14.10
C PRO A 368 -107.73 26.53 14.88
N THR A 369 -107.46 25.32 15.40
CA THR A 369 -108.30 24.65 16.40
C THR A 369 -107.50 24.31 17.66
N THR A 370 -108.09 24.60 18.82
CA THR A 370 -107.55 24.46 20.17
C THR A 370 -107.91 23.11 20.78
N ASP A 371 -106.97 22.41 21.44
CA ASP A 371 -107.24 21.27 22.33
C ASP A 371 -106.57 21.45 23.71
N GLN A 372 -107.26 20.93 24.72
CA GLN A 372 -107.14 21.02 26.17
C GLN A 372 -105.90 20.30 26.70
N ARG A 373 -104.75 20.98 26.68
CA ARG A 373 -103.65 20.83 27.65
C ARG A 373 -102.67 21.98 27.39
N GLY A 374 -102.65 22.98 28.27
CA GLY A 374 -101.87 24.21 28.11
C GLY A 374 -100.39 23.98 27.80
N SER A 375 -100.04 23.91 26.52
CA SER A 375 -98.71 24.10 25.96
C SER A 375 -98.85 24.39 24.47
N SER A 376 -98.42 25.59 24.08
CA SER A 376 -98.34 26.01 22.69
C SER A 376 -97.38 25.07 21.93
N ARG A 377 -97.91 24.19 21.09
CA ARG A 377 -97.12 23.42 20.11
C ARG A 377 -97.37 24.02 18.74
N VAL A 378 -96.30 24.46 18.09
CA VAL A 378 -96.27 24.88 16.69
C VAL A 378 -96.71 23.69 15.84
N GLY A 379 -97.66 23.93 14.94
CA GLY A 379 -98.31 22.92 14.11
C GLY A 379 -97.32 22.10 13.28
N ALA A 380 -97.55 20.79 13.25
CA ALA A 380 -96.99 19.91 12.23
C ALA A 380 -97.67 20.23 10.90
N VAL A 381 -96.87 20.50 9.87
CA VAL A 381 -97.32 20.57 8.48
C VAL A 381 -97.18 19.17 7.90
N ASP A 382 -98.30 18.55 7.58
CA ASP A 382 -98.36 17.32 6.78
C ASP A 382 -97.98 17.68 5.34
N VAL A 383 -96.83 17.20 4.86
CA VAL A 383 -96.46 17.29 3.44
C VAL A 383 -96.89 15.98 2.80
N GLY A 384 -97.90 16.05 1.93
CA GLY A 384 -98.47 14.90 1.25
C GLY A 384 -97.44 14.05 0.49
N ALA A 385 -97.75 12.76 0.39
CA ALA A 385 -96.96 11.75 -0.30
C ALA A 385 -96.60 12.15 -1.75
N PHE A 386 -95.34 11.93 -2.11
CA PHE A 386 -94.87 11.99 -3.50
C PHE A 386 -94.98 10.59 -4.12
N GLU A 387 -95.80 10.43 -5.16
CA GLU A 387 -95.76 9.24 -6.01
C GLU A 387 -94.51 9.28 -6.89
N TYR A 388 -93.70 8.21 -6.85
CA TYR A 388 -92.49 8.06 -7.66
C TYR A 388 -92.85 7.41 -9.01
N GLN A 389 -92.80 8.17 -10.11
CA GLN A 389 -92.87 7.61 -11.45
C GLN A 389 -91.46 7.15 -11.87
N SER A 390 -91.26 5.84 -12.03
CA SER A 390 -89.98 5.26 -12.45
C SER A 390 -89.55 5.76 -13.82
N ALA A 391 -88.43 6.48 -13.88
CA ALA A 391 -87.76 6.83 -15.14
C ALA A 391 -87.07 5.59 -15.75
N PRO A 392 -87.11 5.40 -17.08
CA PRO A 392 -86.42 4.29 -17.74
C PRO A 392 -84.92 4.58 -17.86
N SER A 393 -84.12 3.52 -17.72
CA SER A 393 -82.66 3.44 -17.92
C SER A 393 -81.82 4.41 -17.09
N THR A 394 -81.03 3.86 -16.16
CA THR A 394 -79.93 4.57 -15.50
C THR A 394 -78.99 5.13 -16.58
N PHE A 395 -79.01 6.45 -16.79
CA PHE A 395 -77.98 7.12 -17.59
C PHE A 395 -76.73 7.23 -16.72
N SER A 396 -75.75 6.37 -16.97
CA SER A 396 -74.54 6.27 -16.17
C SER A 396 -73.30 6.37 -17.05
N VAL A 397 -72.26 6.95 -16.47
CA VAL A 397 -70.96 7.13 -17.12
C VAL A 397 -69.94 6.48 -16.19
N SER A 398 -69.10 5.61 -16.74
CA SER A 398 -67.93 5.07 -16.08
C SER A 398 -66.68 5.42 -16.89
N SER A 399 -65.50 5.14 -16.34
CA SER A 399 -64.24 5.43 -17.01
C SER A 399 -63.18 4.37 -16.73
N THR A 400 -62.28 4.18 -17.68
CA THR A 400 -60.97 3.58 -17.45
C THR A 400 -59.91 4.68 -17.52
N VAL A 401 -58.96 4.65 -16.58
CA VAL A 401 -57.95 5.70 -16.43
C VAL A 401 -56.56 5.13 -16.59
N ILE A 402 -55.79 5.70 -17.53
CA ILE A 402 -54.34 5.50 -17.64
C ILE A 402 -53.67 6.67 -16.92
N ASN A 403 -52.93 6.37 -15.86
CA ASN A 403 -52.21 7.35 -15.06
C ASN A 403 -51.03 7.95 -15.81
N ALA A 404 -50.63 9.17 -15.44
CA ALA A 404 -49.52 9.88 -16.08
C ALA A 404 -48.16 9.45 -15.50
N CYS A 405 -47.12 9.50 -16.34
CA CYS A 405 -45.72 9.25 -16.02
C CYS A 405 -44.90 10.52 -16.33
N ASN A 406 -44.63 11.37 -15.32
CA ASN A 406 -43.78 12.57 -15.46
C ASN A 406 -44.16 13.47 -16.65
N GLY A 407 -45.40 13.95 -16.68
CA GLY A 407 -45.88 14.88 -17.71
C GLY A 407 -47.37 14.72 -17.99
N ASN A 408 -47.76 15.02 -19.23
CA ASN A 408 -49.15 15.02 -19.68
C ASN A 408 -49.41 13.83 -20.62
N ASN A 409 -49.24 12.60 -20.14
CA ASN A 409 -49.42 11.37 -20.93
C ASN A 409 -50.47 10.42 -20.35
N GLY A 410 -51.24 10.86 -19.34
CA GLY A 410 -52.42 10.13 -18.88
C GLY A 410 -53.55 10.16 -19.91
N SER A 411 -54.51 9.26 -19.76
CA SER A 411 -55.72 9.19 -20.60
C SER A 411 -56.92 8.77 -19.78
N ILE A 412 -58.10 9.29 -20.13
CA ILE A 412 -59.38 8.82 -19.62
C ILE A 412 -60.21 8.35 -20.82
N ASP A 413 -60.69 7.12 -20.77
CA ASP A 413 -61.58 6.53 -21.76
C ASP A 413 -62.93 6.27 -21.09
N LEU A 414 -64.00 6.91 -21.56
CA LEU A 414 -65.32 6.85 -20.95
C LEU A 414 -66.14 5.70 -21.52
N THR A 415 -67.05 5.16 -20.70
CA THR A 415 -68.08 4.23 -21.16
C THR A 415 -69.43 4.75 -20.69
N VAL A 416 -70.31 5.05 -21.65
CA VAL A 416 -71.65 5.62 -21.41
C VAL A 416 -72.69 4.51 -21.58
N SER A 417 -73.59 4.36 -20.60
CA SER A 417 -74.69 3.40 -20.62
C SER A 417 -76.03 4.12 -20.38
N GLY A 418 -77.08 3.78 -21.15
CA GLY A 418 -78.37 4.47 -21.12
C GLY A 418 -78.40 5.79 -21.92
N GLY A 419 -79.50 6.55 -21.80
CA GLY A 419 -79.69 7.82 -22.53
C GLY A 419 -79.89 7.66 -24.05
N THR A 420 -79.93 8.79 -24.77
CA THR A 420 -80.21 8.85 -26.21
C THR A 420 -79.03 9.43 -26.99
N SER A 421 -78.37 8.61 -27.82
CA SER A 421 -77.30 9.07 -28.72
C SER A 421 -77.82 10.09 -29.76
N PRO A 422 -77.01 11.08 -30.22
CA PRO A 422 -75.61 11.34 -29.89
C PRO A 422 -75.37 11.95 -28.50
N TYR A 423 -74.22 11.62 -27.90
CA TYR A 423 -73.77 12.21 -26.65
C TYR A 423 -72.82 13.38 -26.90
N THR A 424 -72.86 14.38 -26.03
CA THR A 424 -71.96 15.53 -26.02
C THR A 424 -71.14 15.52 -24.73
N TYR A 425 -69.82 15.66 -24.86
CA TYR A 425 -68.89 15.57 -23.72
C TYR A 425 -68.34 16.96 -23.41
N ASN A 426 -68.69 17.49 -22.25
CA ASN A 426 -68.19 18.77 -21.78
C ASN A 426 -67.29 18.56 -20.56
N TRP A 427 -65.99 18.78 -20.74
CA TRP A 427 -65.03 18.64 -19.66
C TRP A 427 -64.79 19.98 -18.95
N SER A 428 -64.76 19.97 -17.62
CA SER A 428 -64.51 21.18 -16.81
C SER A 428 -63.16 21.82 -17.16
N GLY A 429 -63.15 23.12 -17.50
CA GLY A 429 -61.95 23.96 -17.61
C GLY A 429 -61.33 24.16 -19.00
N THR A 430 -61.81 23.50 -20.07
CA THR A 430 -61.21 23.63 -21.43
C THR A 430 -62.20 23.60 -22.61
N GLY A 431 -63.51 23.55 -22.35
CA GLY A 431 -64.54 23.47 -23.40
C GLY A 431 -64.68 22.05 -23.99
N SER A 432 -65.70 21.86 -24.84
CA SER A 432 -66.12 20.57 -25.42
C SER A 432 -64.95 19.75 -25.99
N GLY A 433 -64.88 18.45 -25.69
CA GLY A 433 -63.79 17.57 -26.08
C GLY A 433 -64.24 16.21 -26.61
N SER A 434 -63.31 15.45 -27.19
CA SER A 434 -63.51 14.06 -27.64
C SER A 434 -63.29 13.04 -26.52
N ASP A 435 -63.81 11.83 -26.74
CA ASP A 435 -63.55 10.62 -25.95
C ASP A 435 -62.91 9.57 -26.88
N PRO A 436 -61.79 8.90 -26.50
CA PRO A 436 -61.04 9.07 -25.27
C PRO A 436 -60.33 10.42 -25.17
N ARG A 437 -60.09 10.86 -23.93
CA ARG A 437 -59.35 12.08 -23.62
C ARG A 437 -57.91 11.76 -23.22
N THR A 438 -56.97 12.01 -24.13
CA THR A 438 -55.53 11.73 -23.96
C THR A 438 -54.72 12.98 -23.56
N ASN A 439 -53.43 12.78 -23.29
CA ASN A 439 -52.45 13.82 -22.94
C ASN A 439 -52.78 14.60 -21.66
N LEU A 440 -53.21 13.88 -20.62
CA LEU A 440 -53.64 14.45 -19.35
C LEU A 440 -52.51 14.48 -18.32
N ALA A 441 -52.41 15.59 -17.60
CA ALA A 441 -51.58 15.71 -16.41
C ALA A 441 -52.24 15.01 -15.22
N ALA A 442 -51.53 14.86 -14.11
CA ALA A 442 -52.19 14.45 -12.87
C ALA A 442 -53.18 15.52 -12.40
N GLY A 443 -54.39 15.10 -12.10
CA GLY A 443 -55.50 15.97 -11.74
C GLY A 443 -56.84 15.23 -11.79
N THR A 444 -57.85 15.84 -11.18
CA THR A 444 -59.23 15.36 -11.29
C THR A 444 -59.91 16.05 -12.46
N TYR A 445 -60.44 15.25 -13.37
CA TYR A 445 -61.15 15.70 -14.56
C TYR A 445 -62.62 15.34 -14.41
N THR A 446 -63.47 16.36 -14.45
CA THR A 446 -64.91 16.19 -14.41
C THR A 446 -65.48 16.37 -15.82
N VAL A 447 -66.28 15.40 -16.25
CA VAL A 447 -67.01 15.43 -17.51
C VAL A 447 -68.50 15.48 -17.23
N THR A 448 -69.20 16.38 -17.91
CA THR A 448 -70.66 16.34 -18.04
C THR A 448 -70.97 15.78 -19.42
N VAL A 449 -71.52 14.56 -19.44
CA VAL A 449 -72.00 13.90 -20.66
C VAL A 449 -73.48 14.23 -20.79
N THR A 450 -73.87 14.89 -21.87
CA THR A 450 -75.28 15.22 -22.15
C THR A 450 -75.76 14.43 -23.36
N ASP A 451 -76.87 13.72 -23.21
CA ASP A 451 -77.50 12.99 -24.31
C ASP A 451 -78.37 13.91 -25.19
N ASN A 452 -78.89 13.39 -26.30
CA ASN A 452 -79.71 14.14 -27.24
C ASN A 452 -81.10 14.52 -26.69
N ALA A 453 -81.54 13.90 -25.59
CA ALA A 453 -82.78 14.24 -24.89
C ALA A 453 -82.58 15.36 -23.84
N GLY A 454 -81.35 15.82 -23.64
CA GLY A 454 -80.98 16.86 -22.68
C GLY A 454 -80.71 16.34 -21.27
N CYS A 455 -80.63 15.02 -21.07
CA CYS A 455 -80.22 14.42 -19.81
C CYS A 455 -78.69 14.53 -19.66
N ALA A 456 -78.24 15.04 -18.52
CA ALA A 456 -76.82 15.21 -18.22
C ALA A 456 -76.40 14.30 -17.07
N ALA A 457 -75.33 13.52 -17.28
CA ALA A 457 -74.65 12.76 -16.24
C ALA A 457 -73.27 13.37 -16.03
N THR A 458 -72.91 13.58 -14.76
CA THR A 458 -71.56 14.05 -14.40
C THR A 458 -70.76 12.88 -13.87
N HIS A 459 -69.56 12.70 -14.40
CA HIS A 459 -68.58 11.74 -13.90
C HIS A 459 -67.27 12.44 -13.62
N SER A 460 -66.56 11.97 -12.60
CA SER A 460 -65.22 12.47 -12.28
C SER A 460 -64.24 11.31 -12.32
N ALA A 461 -63.11 11.55 -12.96
CA ALA A 461 -62.01 10.60 -13.05
C ALA A 461 -60.73 11.31 -12.63
N THR A 462 -59.92 10.66 -11.80
CA THR A 462 -58.66 11.22 -11.31
C THR A 462 -57.50 10.54 -12.00
N VAL A 463 -56.73 11.31 -12.77
CA VAL A 463 -55.43 10.89 -13.28
C VAL A 463 -54.42 11.17 -12.18
N THR A 464 -53.71 10.14 -11.70
CA THR A 464 -52.64 10.30 -10.72
C THR A 464 -51.27 10.30 -11.41
N ASN A 465 -50.27 10.94 -10.80
CA ASN A 465 -48.89 10.82 -11.25
C ASN A 465 -48.25 9.64 -10.54
N LEU A 466 -47.99 8.54 -11.25
CA LEU A 466 -47.37 7.35 -10.68
C LEU A 466 -45.90 7.29 -11.08
N THR A 467 -45.11 8.26 -10.60
CA THR A 467 -43.68 8.28 -10.87
C THR A 467 -42.98 7.19 -10.06
N PRO A 468 -42.35 6.20 -10.71
CA PRO A 468 -41.51 5.25 -10.00
C PRO A 468 -40.32 6.01 -9.40
N THR A 469 -39.67 5.41 -8.39
CA THR A 469 -38.41 5.96 -7.88
C THR A 469 -37.44 6.17 -9.03
N THR A 470 -36.83 7.37 -9.12
CA THR A 470 -35.80 7.65 -10.14
C THR A 470 -34.66 6.63 -10.00
N ALA A 471 -34.36 5.91 -11.08
CA ALA A 471 -33.28 4.94 -11.09
C ALA A 471 -31.94 5.63 -10.93
N ASN A 472 -31.09 5.07 -10.07
CA ASN A 472 -29.69 5.42 -9.93
C ASN A 472 -28.91 4.11 -9.81
N ALA A 473 -28.12 3.80 -10.84
CA ALA A 473 -27.31 2.59 -10.94
C ALA A 473 -26.07 2.64 -10.02
N GLY A 474 -25.72 3.82 -9.49
CA GLY A 474 -24.49 4.06 -8.77
C GLY A 474 -23.40 4.64 -9.67
N SER A 475 -22.19 4.77 -9.14
CA SER A 475 -21.05 5.29 -9.90
C SER A 475 -20.41 4.22 -10.80
N ASP A 476 -19.90 4.65 -11.94
CA ASP A 476 -19.10 3.80 -12.83
C ASP A 476 -17.94 3.10 -12.10
N GLN A 477 -17.72 1.83 -12.42
CA GLN A 477 -16.66 0.98 -11.88
C GLN A 477 -15.61 0.72 -12.96
N THR A 478 -14.86 1.76 -13.31
CA THR A 478 -13.85 1.72 -14.37
C THR A 478 -12.41 1.88 -13.86
N GLY A 479 -12.24 2.14 -12.56
CA GLY A 479 -10.96 2.46 -11.93
C GLY A 479 -10.08 1.26 -11.58
N SER A 480 -9.05 1.51 -10.76
CA SER A 480 -8.06 0.49 -10.38
C SER A 480 -8.61 -0.62 -9.49
N SER A 481 -9.77 -0.42 -8.84
CA SER A 481 -10.42 -1.41 -7.98
C SER A 481 -10.89 -2.66 -8.73
N THR A 482 -11.06 -2.59 -10.05
CA THR A 482 -11.49 -3.72 -10.88
C THR A 482 -10.32 -4.50 -11.50
N CYS A 483 -9.09 -4.08 -11.24
CA CYS A 483 -7.89 -4.67 -11.83
C CYS A 483 -7.66 -6.12 -11.39
N GLY A 484 -7.58 -7.02 -12.37
CA GLY A 484 -7.38 -8.47 -12.14
C GLY A 484 -8.62 -9.19 -11.59
N GLY A 485 -9.71 -8.47 -11.35
CA GLY A 485 -10.99 -9.02 -10.94
C GLY A 485 -11.89 -9.37 -12.11
N THR A 486 -12.88 -10.20 -11.85
CA THR A 486 -13.97 -10.54 -12.78
C THR A 486 -15.34 -10.28 -12.16
N GLN A 487 -15.40 -9.68 -10.97
CA GLN A 487 -16.63 -9.41 -10.24
C GLN A 487 -16.62 -8.03 -9.60
N VAL A 488 -17.78 -7.37 -9.58
CA VAL A 488 -18.03 -6.14 -8.82
C VAL A 488 -19.38 -6.23 -8.11
N THR A 489 -19.46 -5.65 -6.92
CA THR A 489 -20.73 -5.44 -6.23
C THR A 489 -21.32 -4.12 -6.69
N LEU A 490 -22.54 -4.17 -7.24
CA LEU A 490 -23.28 -3.00 -7.69
C LEU A 490 -23.88 -2.25 -6.49
N SER A 491 -24.27 -0.99 -6.71
CA SER A 491 -24.72 -0.10 -5.63
C SER A 491 -25.88 0.80 -6.09
N ALA A 492 -26.87 0.20 -6.75
CA ALA A 492 -28.06 0.94 -7.14
C ALA A 492 -28.92 1.34 -5.95
N ASN A 493 -29.82 2.30 -6.17
CA ASN A 493 -30.80 2.70 -5.18
C ASN A 493 -31.92 1.65 -5.01
N ASN A 494 -32.38 1.45 -3.77
CA ASN A 494 -33.54 0.62 -3.49
C ASN A 494 -34.84 1.40 -3.78
N PRO A 495 -35.74 0.92 -4.67
CA PRO A 495 -36.97 1.63 -5.01
C PRO A 495 -37.95 1.70 -3.83
N SER A 496 -38.52 2.88 -3.60
CA SER A 496 -39.66 3.10 -2.70
C SER A 496 -41.01 2.92 -3.41
N ILE A 497 -41.05 3.17 -4.74
CA ILE A 497 -42.21 2.97 -5.62
C ILE A 497 -41.73 2.24 -6.87
N GLY A 498 -42.29 1.04 -7.10
CA GLY A 498 -41.92 0.14 -8.20
C GLY A 498 -40.94 -0.96 -7.78
N SER A 499 -40.52 -1.78 -8.74
CA SER A 499 -39.53 -2.84 -8.59
C SER A 499 -38.36 -2.61 -9.55
N GLY A 500 -37.15 -2.85 -9.04
CA GLY A 500 -35.90 -2.64 -9.77
C GLY A 500 -35.36 -3.94 -10.38
N ILE A 501 -34.85 -3.87 -11.61
CA ILE A 501 -34.20 -4.99 -12.30
C ILE A 501 -32.96 -4.49 -13.04
N TRP A 502 -31.86 -5.24 -12.90
CA TRP A 502 -30.63 -5.08 -13.66
C TRP A 502 -30.70 -5.77 -15.02
N SER A 503 -30.12 -5.14 -16.03
CA SER A 503 -29.93 -5.71 -17.36
C SER A 503 -28.57 -5.31 -17.93
N VAL A 504 -28.01 -6.14 -18.81
CA VAL A 504 -26.84 -5.76 -19.61
C VAL A 504 -27.35 -4.99 -20.82
N PHE A 505 -27.07 -3.68 -20.88
CA PHE A 505 -27.43 -2.84 -22.02
C PHE A 505 -26.42 -2.98 -23.16
N SER A 506 -25.13 -3.11 -22.83
CA SER A 506 -24.06 -3.38 -23.78
C SER A 506 -22.93 -4.21 -23.16
N GLY A 507 -22.20 -4.94 -24.00
CA GLY A 507 -21.17 -5.91 -23.58
C GLY A 507 -21.65 -7.35 -23.77
N THR A 508 -20.76 -8.24 -24.23
CA THR A 508 -21.09 -9.64 -24.51
C THR A 508 -20.80 -10.53 -23.30
N GLY A 509 -21.80 -11.27 -22.85
CA GLY A 509 -21.69 -12.18 -21.70
C GLY A 509 -21.88 -11.49 -20.36
N GLY A 510 -21.41 -12.15 -19.29
CA GLY A 510 -21.58 -11.72 -17.91
C GLY A 510 -22.91 -12.16 -17.28
N SER A 511 -22.99 -12.09 -15.96
CA SER A 511 -24.14 -12.56 -15.19
C SER A 511 -24.30 -11.82 -13.87
N PHE A 512 -25.53 -11.62 -13.45
CA PHE A 512 -25.88 -11.07 -12.13
C PHE A 512 -26.15 -12.22 -11.15
N SER A 513 -25.70 -12.11 -9.90
CA SER A 513 -26.06 -13.06 -8.84
C SER A 513 -27.55 -13.01 -8.50
N ASN A 514 -28.14 -11.82 -8.54
CA ASN A 514 -29.59 -11.61 -8.47
C ASN A 514 -29.96 -10.33 -9.23
N VAL A 515 -30.67 -10.45 -10.35
CA VAL A 515 -31.02 -9.30 -11.20
C VAL A 515 -31.94 -8.28 -10.50
N SER A 516 -32.72 -8.68 -9.50
CA SER A 516 -33.64 -7.79 -8.79
C SER A 516 -33.03 -7.13 -7.54
N SER A 517 -31.79 -7.50 -7.18
CA SER A 517 -31.11 -6.89 -6.02
C SER A 517 -30.39 -5.60 -6.41
N PRO A 518 -30.63 -4.46 -5.73
CA PRO A 518 -29.90 -3.22 -6.01
C PRO A 518 -28.39 -3.35 -5.73
N THR A 519 -27.99 -4.27 -4.86
CA THR A 519 -26.58 -4.57 -4.51
C THR A 519 -26.08 -5.88 -5.14
N SER A 520 -26.61 -6.25 -6.30
CA SER A 520 -26.22 -7.48 -7.01
C SER A 520 -24.71 -7.55 -7.26
N THR A 521 -24.16 -8.76 -7.32
CA THR A 521 -22.80 -8.97 -7.81
C THR A 521 -22.87 -9.24 -9.31
N PHE A 522 -22.20 -8.41 -10.10
CA PHE A 522 -22.04 -8.64 -11.53
C PHE A 522 -20.70 -9.34 -11.78
N SER A 523 -20.74 -10.46 -12.51
CA SER A 523 -19.57 -11.19 -12.97
C SER A 523 -19.40 -11.01 -14.47
N GLY A 524 -18.18 -10.71 -14.94
CA GLY A 524 -17.87 -10.55 -16.35
C GLY A 524 -16.46 -11.03 -16.70
N THR A 525 -16.08 -10.85 -17.96
CA THR A 525 -14.77 -11.28 -18.48
C THR A 525 -13.72 -10.19 -18.29
N ALA A 526 -12.51 -10.58 -17.84
CA ALA A 526 -11.37 -9.68 -17.72
C ALA A 526 -10.99 -9.08 -19.09
N GLY A 527 -10.75 -7.77 -19.13
CA GLY A 527 -10.46 -6.98 -20.32
C GLY A 527 -11.69 -6.47 -21.07
N SER A 528 -12.90 -6.73 -20.56
CA SER A 528 -14.15 -6.32 -21.18
C SER A 528 -14.80 -5.15 -20.43
N THR A 529 -15.55 -4.34 -21.17
CA THR A 529 -16.39 -3.26 -20.65
C THR A 529 -17.85 -3.60 -20.88
N TYR A 530 -18.68 -3.33 -19.87
CA TYR A 530 -20.11 -3.57 -19.86
C TYR A 530 -20.83 -2.28 -19.50
N THR A 531 -21.95 -1.99 -20.17
CA THR A 531 -22.92 -1.00 -19.74
C THR A 531 -24.07 -1.72 -19.08
N LEU A 532 -24.25 -1.53 -17.78
CA LEU A 532 -25.31 -2.14 -17.00
C LEU A 532 -26.42 -1.11 -16.77
N ARG A 533 -27.66 -1.53 -16.97
CA ARG A 533 -28.84 -0.67 -16.80
C ARG A 533 -29.66 -1.11 -15.60
N TRP A 534 -29.88 -0.18 -14.68
CA TRP A 534 -30.85 -0.32 -13.60
C TRP A 534 -32.19 0.25 -14.05
N THR A 535 -33.22 -0.59 -14.09
CA THR A 535 -34.58 -0.20 -14.50
C THR A 535 -35.53 -0.35 -13.32
N ILE A 536 -36.18 0.72 -12.91
CA ILE A 536 -37.26 0.69 -11.90
C ILE A 536 -38.58 0.87 -12.61
N SER A 537 -39.52 -0.06 -12.43
CA SER A 537 -40.87 0.01 -13.01
C SER A 537 -41.97 -0.22 -11.98
N ASN A 538 -43.10 0.46 -12.12
CA ASN A 538 -44.33 0.18 -11.37
C ASN A 538 -45.44 -0.44 -12.25
N GLY A 539 -45.07 -1.03 -13.39
CA GLY A 539 -45.99 -1.64 -14.35
C GLY A 539 -46.60 -0.68 -15.38
N VAL A 540 -46.61 0.62 -15.10
CA VAL A 540 -47.11 1.66 -16.02
C VAL A 540 -45.97 2.52 -16.55
N CYS A 541 -45.05 2.89 -15.67
CA CYS A 541 -43.95 3.80 -15.94
C CYS A 541 -42.60 3.11 -15.66
N THR A 542 -41.55 3.56 -16.32
CA THR A 542 -40.17 3.10 -16.11
C THR A 542 -39.22 4.26 -15.90
N SER A 543 -38.29 4.12 -14.96
CA SER A 543 -37.11 4.97 -14.85
C SER A 543 -35.86 4.12 -15.06
N THR A 544 -34.88 4.63 -15.82
CA THR A 544 -33.66 3.90 -16.14
C THR A 544 -32.43 4.75 -15.87
N ASN A 545 -31.37 4.11 -15.38
CA ASN A 545 -30.04 4.72 -15.31
C ASN A 545 -28.97 3.68 -15.62
N ASP A 546 -27.92 4.12 -16.30
CA ASP A 546 -26.86 3.26 -16.80
C ASP A 546 -25.57 3.54 -16.03
N MET A 547 -24.80 2.48 -15.76
CA MET A 547 -23.43 2.56 -15.25
C MET A 547 -22.49 1.72 -16.12
N VAL A 548 -21.23 2.12 -16.16
CA VAL A 548 -20.18 1.40 -16.88
C VAL A 548 -19.32 0.61 -15.90
N VAL A 549 -19.08 -0.66 -16.22
CA VAL A 549 -18.12 -1.53 -15.52
C VAL A 549 -17.04 -1.95 -16.49
N THR A 550 -15.79 -1.71 -16.15
CA THR A 550 -14.64 -2.21 -16.92
C THR A 550 -13.81 -3.12 -16.03
N PHE A 551 -13.67 -4.39 -16.41
CA PHE A 551 -12.78 -5.33 -15.73
C PHE A 551 -11.37 -5.18 -16.31
N ASN A 552 -10.55 -4.32 -15.72
CA ASN A 552 -9.22 -4.06 -16.25
C ASN A 552 -8.29 -5.27 -16.05
N ARG A 553 -7.49 -5.61 -17.07
CA ARG A 553 -6.47 -6.66 -16.93
C ARG A 553 -5.25 -6.10 -16.22
N ASN A 554 -4.70 -6.85 -15.26
CA ASN A 554 -3.39 -6.51 -14.69
C ASN A 554 -2.33 -6.49 -15.79
N PRO A 555 -1.34 -5.58 -15.73
CA PRO A 555 -0.21 -5.62 -16.63
C PRO A 555 0.53 -6.96 -16.49
N THR A 556 1.23 -7.38 -17.54
CA THR A 556 2.17 -8.51 -17.43
C THR A 556 3.16 -8.22 -16.29
N THR A 557 3.45 -9.21 -15.45
CA THR A 557 4.47 -9.06 -14.40
C THR A 557 5.81 -8.72 -15.05
N ALA A 558 6.40 -7.61 -14.64
CA ALA A 558 7.70 -7.17 -15.14
C ALA A 558 8.80 -8.11 -14.64
N ASN A 559 9.72 -8.46 -15.53
CA ASN A 559 10.97 -9.13 -15.23
C ASN A 559 12.05 -8.41 -16.04
N ALA A 560 12.99 -7.74 -15.36
CA ALA A 560 14.05 -6.96 -15.95
C ALA A 560 15.22 -7.82 -16.49
N GLY A 561 15.19 -9.13 -16.22
CA GLY A 561 16.27 -10.05 -16.51
C GLY A 561 17.31 -10.11 -15.37
N PRO A 562 18.35 -10.95 -15.50
CA PRO A 562 19.36 -11.09 -14.48
C PRO A 562 20.31 -9.88 -14.41
N ASP A 563 20.84 -9.62 -13.22
CA ASP A 563 21.90 -8.63 -13.00
C ASP A 563 23.13 -8.91 -13.88
N GLN A 564 23.67 -7.85 -14.48
CA GLN A 564 24.85 -7.92 -15.35
C GLN A 564 26.04 -7.26 -14.65
N THR A 565 26.60 -7.99 -13.68
CA THR A 565 27.72 -7.53 -12.85
C THR A 565 29.00 -8.36 -13.05
N SER A 566 28.96 -9.35 -13.95
CA SER A 566 30.00 -10.36 -14.11
C SER A 566 31.21 -9.91 -14.96
N ALA A 567 32.16 -10.82 -15.19
CA ALA A 567 33.31 -10.61 -16.05
C ALA A 567 32.95 -10.23 -17.50
N THR A 568 31.73 -10.53 -17.97
CA THR A 568 31.29 -10.21 -19.34
C THR A 568 31.16 -8.70 -19.61
N THR A 569 31.03 -7.88 -18.56
CA THR A 569 30.94 -6.42 -18.68
C THR A 569 32.29 -5.73 -18.58
N CYS A 570 33.38 -6.49 -18.40
CA CYS A 570 34.72 -5.95 -18.25
C CYS A 570 35.22 -5.27 -19.54
N GLY A 571 35.52 -3.98 -19.44
CA GLY A 571 35.93 -3.15 -20.57
C GLY A 571 34.78 -2.76 -21.52
N ALA A 572 33.55 -3.19 -21.24
CA ALA A 572 32.37 -2.79 -21.99
C ALA A 572 31.89 -1.40 -21.57
N THR A 573 31.24 -0.69 -22.49
CA THR A 573 30.51 0.57 -22.23
C THR A 573 29.03 0.46 -22.61
N GLN A 574 28.63 -0.69 -23.17
CA GLN A 574 27.25 -0.99 -23.55
C GLN A 574 26.92 -2.44 -23.18
N VAL A 575 25.67 -2.67 -22.78
CA VAL A 575 25.09 -4.01 -22.58
C VAL A 575 23.72 -4.09 -23.23
N THR A 576 23.31 -5.29 -23.61
CA THR A 576 21.94 -5.55 -24.06
C THR A 576 21.12 -5.99 -22.86
N LEU A 577 20.02 -5.28 -22.58
CA LEU A 577 19.08 -5.66 -21.53
C LEU A 577 18.22 -6.86 -22.00
N ALA A 578 17.62 -7.58 -21.06
CA ALA A 578 16.92 -8.84 -21.35
C ALA A 578 15.61 -8.95 -20.57
N ALA A 579 14.79 -7.90 -20.63
CA ALA A 579 13.48 -7.93 -20.00
C ALA A 579 12.47 -8.81 -20.77
N ASN A 580 11.38 -9.17 -20.10
CA ASN A 580 10.27 -9.86 -20.75
C ASN A 580 9.43 -8.93 -21.64
N SER A 581 8.92 -9.49 -22.75
CA SER A 581 7.97 -8.78 -23.63
C SER A 581 6.57 -8.76 -23.00
N PRO A 582 5.91 -7.59 -22.86
CA PRO A 582 4.57 -7.50 -22.28
C PRO A 582 3.51 -8.16 -23.20
N SER A 583 2.67 -9.03 -22.64
CA SER A 583 1.46 -9.53 -23.29
C SER A 583 0.24 -8.64 -23.00
N ILE A 584 0.30 -7.84 -21.92
CA ILE A 584 -0.72 -6.90 -21.47
C ILE A 584 0.00 -5.63 -21.00
N GLY A 585 -0.37 -4.48 -21.57
CA GLY A 585 0.23 -3.19 -21.25
C GLY A 585 1.45 -2.86 -22.11
N THR A 586 2.14 -1.78 -21.75
CA THR A 586 3.33 -1.26 -22.45
C THR A 586 4.52 -1.23 -21.51
N GLY A 587 5.67 -1.73 -21.98
CA GLY A 587 6.92 -1.77 -21.23
C GLY A 587 7.79 -0.53 -21.48
N MET A 588 8.48 -0.05 -20.44
CA MET A 588 9.43 1.05 -20.52
C MET A 588 10.54 0.93 -19.48
N TRP A 589 11.78 1.17 -19.91
CA TRP A 589 12.96 1.26 -19.08
C TRP A 589 13.13 2.66 -18.48
N SER A 590 13.66 2.71 -17.26
CA SER A 590 14.06 3.95 -16.58
C SER A 590 15.31 3.74 -15.74
N VAL A 591 16.05 4.81 -15.46
CA VAL A 591 17.20 4.77 -14.54
C VAL A 591 16.70 5.07 -13.13
N VAL A 592 16.89 4.13 -12.20
CA VAL A 592 16.60 4.32 -10.77
C VAL A 592 17.79 4.97 -10.06
N SER A 593 19.01 4.53 -10.38
CA SER A 593 20.24 5.05 -9.81
C SER A 593 21.42 4.93 -10.79
N GLY A 594 22.44 5.75 -10.57
CA GLY A 594 23.60 5.90 -11.46
C GLY A 594 23.54 7.22 -12.24
N THR A 595 24.68 7.91 -12.35
CA THR A 595 24.77 9.19 -13.06
C THR A 595 25.18 8.98 -14.51
N GLY A 596 24.49 9.69 -15.42
CA GLY A 596 24.67 9.51 -16.85
C GLY A 596 24.07 8.21 -17.39
N GLY A 597 24.46 7.85 -18.61
CA GLY A 597 23.95 6.68 -19.32
C GLY A 597 22.70 6.97 -20.16
N SER A 598 22.41 6.09 -21.12
CA SER A 598 21.28 6.24 -22.03
C SER A 598 20.77 4.91 -22.56
N PHE A 599 19.47 4.84 -22.84
CA PHE A 599 18.84 3.72 -23.52
C PHE A 599 18.83 3.99 -25.03
N GLY A 600 19.12 2.98 -25.83
CA GLY A 600 18.91 3.04 -27.28
C GLY A 600 17.43 3.21 -27.61
N THR A 601 16.56 2.36 -27.06
CA THR A 601 15.09 2.47 -27.18
C THR A 601 14.44 2.02 -25.88
N ALA A 602 14.09 2.96 -25.01
CA ALA A 602 13.60 2.65 -23.66
C ALA A 602 12.32 1.78 -23.63
N SER A 603 11.50 1.79 -24.68
CA SER A 603 10.32 0.91 -24.78
C SER A 603 10.63 -0.53 -25.23
N SER A 604 11.86 -0.81 -25.66
CA SER A 604 12.27 -2.14 -26.11
C SER A 604 12.72 -3.00 -24.92
N PRO A 605 12.16 -4.22 -24.74
CA PRO A 605 12.58 -5.12 -23.67
C PRO A 605 14.05 -5.56 -23.80
N THR A 606 14.59 -5.54 -25.02
CA THR A 606 15.99 -5.84 -25.33
C THR A 606 16.80 -4.59 -25.68
N SER A 607 16.47 -3.44 -25.08
CA SER A 607 17.19 -2.19 -25.33
C SER A 607 18.68 -2.35 -25.02
N ILE A 608 19.52 -1.70 -25.81
CA ILE A 608 20.92 -1.48 -25.45
C ILE A 608 20.94 -0.36 -24.41
N PHE A 609 21.69 -0.54 -23.32
CA PHE A 609 22.00 0.49 -22.35
C PHE A 609 23.49 0.84 -22.45
N SER A 610 23.79 2.13 -22.60
CA SER A 610 25.14 2.66 -22.64
C SER A 610 25.44 3.37 -21.32
N GLY A 611 26.59 3.10 -20.71
CA GLY A 611 27.02 3.72 -19.45
C GLY A 611 28.52 4.00 -19.42
N THR A 612 28.97 4.54 -18.29
CA THR A 612 30.38 4.89 -18.08
C THR A 612 31.14 3.73 -17.45
N ALA A 613 32.34 3.42 -17.96
CA ALA A 613 33.20 2.40 -17.38
C ALA A 613 33.57 2.73 -15.91
N GLY A 614 33.44 1.74 -15.03
CA GLY A 614 33.64 1.84 -13.58
C GLY A 614 32.39 2.26 -12.80
N SER A 615 31.25 2.45 -13.47
CA SER A 615 30.00 2.85 -12.82
C SER A 615 29.02 1.69 -12.70
N THR A 616 28.17 1.75 -11.67
CA THR A 616 27.04 0.85 -11.46
C THR A 616 25.74 1.62 -11.62
N TYR A 617 24.79 1.00 -12.31
CA TYR A 617 23.46 1.52 -12.59
C TYR A 617 22.40 0.55 -12.08
N THR A 618 21.34 1.09 -11.50
CA THR A 618 20.10 0.34 -11.25
C THR A 618 19.07 0.81 -12.25
N LEU A 619 18.59 -0.12 -13.09
CA LEU A 619 17.64 0.16 -14.16
C LEU A 619 16.32 -0.54 -13.82
N ARG A 620 15.19 0.10 -14.12
CA ARG A 620 13.86 -0.44 -13.85
C ARG A 620 13.10 -0.70 -15.13
N TRP A 621 12.61 -1.92 -15.27
CA TRP A 621 11.61 -2.28 -16.28
C TRP A 621 10.21 -2.08 -15.69
N THR A 622 9.42 -1.20 -16.30
CA THR A 622 8.04 -0.92 -15.87
C THR A 622 7.07 -1.34 -16.95
N ILE A 623 6.12 -2.21 -16.62
CA ILE A 623 4.99 -2.58 -17.50
C ILE A 623 3.72 -1.93 -16.96
N SER A 624 3.14 -1.04 -17.75
CA SER A 624 1.96 -0.23 -17.36
C SER A 624 0.73 -0.61 -18.18
N ASN A 625 -0.42 -0.73 -17.52
CA ASN A 625 -1.73 -0.89 -18.16
C ASN A 625 -2.79 -0.09 -17.38
N SER A 626 -2.84 1.23 -17.62
CA SER A 626 -3.75 2.14 -16.90
C SER A 626 -5.21 1.69 -17.03
N PRO A 627 -6.00 1.73 -15.94
CA PRO A 627 -5.74 2.33 -14.63
C PRO A 627 -5.07 1.41 -13.60
N CYS A 628 -4.63 0.20 -13.99
CA CYS A 628 -4.02 -0.73 -13.07
C CYS A 628 -2.62 -0.29 -12.63
N THR A 629 -2.29 -0.61 -11.38
CA THR A 629 -0.94 -0.42 -10.84
C THR A 629 0.07 -1.10 -11.75
N ALA A 630 1.10 -0.36 -12.17
CA ALA A 630 2.17 -0.89 -13.00
C ALA A 630 2.94 -1.98 -12.27
N SER A 631 3.42 -2.98 -13.01
CA SER A 631 4.39 -3.95 -12.50
C SER A 631 5.80 -3.44 -12.78
N THR A 632 6.70 -3.60 -11.83
CA THR A 632 8.09 -3.13 -11.94
C THR A 632 9.07 -4.20 -11.46
N ASP A 633 10.21 -4.27 -12.11
CA ASP A 633 11.36 -5.07 -11.67
C ASP A 633 12.66 -4.32 -11.98
N ASP A 634 13.67 -4.51 -11.14
CA ASP A 634 14.94 -3.78 -11.20
C ASP A 634 16.09 -4.72 -11.57
N VAL A 635 17.03 -4.24 -12.39
CA VAL A 635 18.27 -4.94 -12.76
C VAL A 635 19.48 -4.04 -12.47
N VAL A 636 20.54 -4.65 -11.94
CA VAL A 636 21.80 -3.97 -11.66
C VAL A 636 22.81 -4.24 -12.78
N ILE A 637 23.36 -3.18 -13.35
CA ILE A 637 24.40 -3.23 -14.37
C ILE A 637 25.67 -2.59 -13.82
N THR A 638 26.78 -3.33 -13.81
CA THR A 638 28.10 -2.79 -13.46
C THR A 638 29.03 -2.88 -14.66
N PHE A 639 29.48 -1.73 -15.17
CA PHE A 639 30.49 -1.67 -16.22
C PHE A 639 31.88 -1.79 -15.61
N ASN A 640 32.36 -3.02 -15.42
CA ASN A 640 33.65 -3.24 -14.76
C ASN A 640 34.82 -2.73 -15.63
N ARG A 641 35.82 -2.13 -15.00
CA ARG A 641 37.04 -1.71 -15.71
C ARG A 641 38.02 -2.87 -15.76
N ASN A 642 38.64 -3.11 -16.93
CA ASN A 642 39.75 -4.05 -17.02
C ASN A 642 40.89 -3.62 -16.07
N PRO A 643 41.60 -4.56 -15.42
CA PRO A 643 42.77 -4.22 -14.64
C PRO A 643 43.83 -3.55 -15.53
N THR A 644 44.70 -2.74 -14.92
CA THR A 644 45.89 -2.26 -15.63
C THR A 644 46.70 -3.45 -16.15
N THR A 645 47.17 -3.39 -17.40
CA THR A 645 48.04 -4.44 -17.96
C THR A 645 49.29 -4.58 -17.09
N ALA A 646 49.53 -5.79 -16.60
CA ALA A 646 50.68 -6.11 -15.77
C ALA A 646 51.97 -6.03 -16.61
N ASN A 647 53.01 -5.46 -16.00
CA ASN A 647 54.37 -5.47 -16.50
C ASN A 647 55.28 -5.73 -15.30
N ALA A 648 55.97 -6.86 -15.30
CA ALA A 648 56.85 -7.31 -14.21
C ALA A 648 58.23 -6.63 -14.23
N GLY A 649 58.54 -5.88 -15.28
CA GLY A 649 59.86 -5.32 -15.53
C GLY A 649 60.78 -6.29 -16.28
N PRO A 650 62.01 -5.88 -16.60
CA PRO A 650 62.95 -6.71 -17.35
C PRO A 650 63.52 -7.86 -16.51
N ASP A 651 63.84 -8.97 -17.19
CA ASP A 651 64.57 -10.09 -16.60
C ASP A 651 65.89 -9.64 -15.98
N GLN A 652 66.22 -10.18 -14.81
CA GLN A 652 67.43 -9.85 -14.07
C GLN A 652 68.36 -11.05 -14.05
N SER A 653 69.38 -10.99 -14.92
CA SER A 653 70.41 -12.01 -15.05
C SER A 653 71.75 -11.34 -15.42
N GLY A 654 72.80 -12.13 -15.63
CA GLY A 654 74.10 -11.59 -16.03
C GLY A 654 75.02 -11.22 -14.86
N SER A 655 76.09 -10.48 -15.17
CA SER A 655 77.18 -10.17 -14.22
C SER A 655 76.74 -9.31 -13.02
N THR A 656 75.65 -8.54 -13.16
CA THR A 656 75.11 -7.66 -12.10
C THR A 656 74.45 -8.41 -10.96
N THR A 657 74.10 -9.68 -11.16
CA THR A 657 73.48 -10.56 -10.15
C THR A 657 74.49 -11.46 -9.44
N CYS A 658 75.76 -11.37 -9.79
CA CYS A 658 76.83 -12.23 -9.29
C CYS A 658 77.12 -11.99 -7.80
N GLY A 659 77.04 -13.06 -7.01
CA GLY A 659 77.26 -13.01 -5.57
C GLY A 659 76.10 -12.41 -4.77
N LEU A 660 75.01 -12.01 -5.43
CA LEU A 660 73.82 -11.52 -4.77
C LEU A 660 72.92 -12.68 -4.33
N THR A 661 72.13 -12.42 -3.29
CA THR A 661 71.02 -13.29 -2.85
C THR A 661 69.69 -12.53 -2.77
N GLN A 662 69.70 -11.24 -3.10
CA GLN A 662 68.52 -10.39 -3.14
C GLN A 662 68.59 -9.44 -4.34
N VAL A 663 67.44 -9.15 -4.94
CA VAL A 663 67.27 -8.11 -5.97
C VAL A 663 66.01 -7.30 -5.72
N THR A 664 65.95 -6.08 -6.26
CA THR A 664 64.75 -5.24 -6.25
C THR A 664 63.98 -5.43 -7.54
N LEU A 665 62.70 -5.79 -7.44
CA LEU A 665 61.80 -5.90 -8.59
C LEU A 665 61.33 -4.52 -9.04
N ALA A 666 60.82 -4.40 -10.27
CA ALA A 666 60.44 -3.12 -10.86
C ALA A 666 59.17 -3.24 -11.71
N ALA A 667 58.09 -3.72 -11.10
CA ALA A 667 56.79 -3.80 -11.77
C ALA A 667 56.13 -2.43 -11.93
N ASN A 668 55.12 -2.35 -12.80
CA ASN A 668 54.31 -1.15 -12.97
C ASN A 668 53.29 -0.94 -11.83
N SER A 669 53.01 0.33 -11.52
CA SER A 669 51.96 0.72 -10.56
C SER A 669 50.56 0.57 -11.18
N PRO A 670 49.65 -0.24 -10.60
CA PRO A 670 48.29 -0.38 -11.11
C PRO A 670 47.48 0.92 -10.95
N ALA A 671 46.91 1.42 -12.03
CA ALA A 671 45.90 2.49 -11.97
C ALA A 671 44.50 1.94 -11.65
N ILE A 672 44.25 0.66 -11.98
CA ILE A 672 43.00 -0.05 -11.77
C ILE A 672 43.34 -1.46 -11.29
N GLY A 673 42.82 -1.85 -10.13
CA GLY A 673 43.06 -3.16 -9.52
C GLY A 673 44.17 -3.15 -8.47
N MET A 674 44.48 -4.34 -7.93
CA MET A 674 45.55 -4.57 -6.96
C MET A 674 46.61 -5.48 -7.55
N GLY A 675 47.87 -5.07 -7.40
CA GLY A 675 49.04 -5.82 -7.86
C GLY A 675 49.59 -6.75 -6.76
N MET A 676 50.00 -7.95 -7.15
CA MET A 676 50.62 -8.92 -6.24
C MET A 676 51.65 -9.79 -6.98
N TRP A 677 52.80 -9.98 -6.34
CA TRP A 677 53.86 -10.90 -6.76
C TRP A 677 53.58 -12.33 -6.30
N SER A 678 53.97 -13.30 -7.13
CA SER A 678 53.97 -14.72 -6.78
C SER A 678 55.18 -15.42 -7.41
N VAL A 679 55.59 -16.55 -6.84
CA VAL A 679 56.63 -17.40 -7.42
C VAL A 679 55.94 -18.42 -8.34
N VAL A 680 56.28 -18.40 -9.63
CA VAL A 680 55.81 -19.38 -10.62
C VAL A 680 56.68 -20.63 -10.59
N SER A 681 58.00 -20.44 -10.52
CA SER A 681 58.98 -21.52 -10.48
C SER A 681 60.24 -21.13 -9.71
N GLY A 682 60.97 -22.14 -9.21
CA GLY A 682 62.13 -21.99 -8.33
C GLY A 682 61.79 -22.38 -6.89
N THR A 683 62.65 -23.16 -6.25
CA THR A 683 62.44 -23.66 -4.88
C THR A 683 63.00 -22.67 -3.86
N GLY A 684 62.20 -22.33 -2.85
CA GLY A 684 62.56 -21.35 -1.83
C GLY A 684 62.42 -19.89 -2.30
N GLY A 685 62.87 -18.97 -1.45
CA GLY A 685 62.80 -17.53 -1.70
C GLY A 685 61.55 -16.84 -1.14
N SER A 686 61.61 -15.52 -1.02
CA SER A 686 60.57 -14.72 -0.37
C SER A 686 60.56 -13.28 -0.84
N PHE A 687 59.37 -12.68 -0.89
CA PHE A 687 59.18 -11.25 -1.11
C PHE A 687 59.21 -10.50 0.22
N SER A 688 59.86 -9.33 0.27
CA SER A 688 59.75 -8.43 1.43
C SER A 688 58.32 -7.88 1.58
N ASN A 689 57.66 -7.58 0.47
CA ASN A 689 56.23 -7.29 0.42
C ASN A 689 55.68 -7.63 -0.97
N ALA A 690 54.99 -8.76 -1.09
CA ALA A 690 54.46 -9.22 -2.37
C ALA A 690 53.47 -8.24 -3.03
N SER A 691 52.84 -7.32 -2.30
CA SER A 691 51.94 -6.30 -2.88
C SER A 691 52.66 -5.03 -3.36
N SER A 692 53.96 -4.91 -3.12
CA SER A 692 54.76 -3.75 -3.55
C SER A 692 55.32 -3.93 -4.95
N GLN A 693 55.17 -2.93 -5.81
CA GLN A 693 55.71 -2.97 -7.18
C GLN A 693 57.24 -3.05 -7.20
N THR A 694 57.89 -2.50 -6.17
CA THR A 694 59.35 -2.50 -5.99
C THR A 694 59.78 -3.44 -4.87
N SER A 695 59.09 -4.57 -4.68
CA SER A 695 59.45 -5.54 -3.66
C SER A 695 60.89 -6.02 -3.84
N THR A 696 61.58 -6.23 -2.73
CA THR A 696 62.83 -7.00 -2.74
C THR A 696 62.47 -8.48 -2.78
N PHE A 697 63.10 -9.24 -3.67
CA PHE A 697 63.01 -10.69 -3.70
C PHE A 697 64.32 -11.30 -3.23
N SER A 698 64.24 -12.17 -2.23
CA SER A 698 65.37 -12.90 -1.68
C SER A 698 65.32 -14.35 -2.16
N GLY A 699 66.43 -14.86 -2.69
CA GLY A 699 66.55 -16.23 -3.20
C GLY A 699 67.87 -16.88 -2.82
N THR A 700 68.11 -18.08 -3.35
CA THR A 700 69.33 -18.84 -3.12
C THR A 700 70.33 -18.61 -4.24
N ALA A 701 71.60 -18.34 -3.89
CA ALA A 701 72.67 -18.20 -4.86
C ALA A 701 72.83 -19.49 -5.70
N GLY A 702 72.90 -19.33 -7.02
CA GLY A 702 72.96 -20.40 -8.02
C GLY A 702 71.60 -20.85 -8.55
N SER A 703 70.50 -20.28 -8.04
CA SER A 703 69.15 -20.64 -8.47
C SER A 703 68.55 -19.62 -9.43
N THR A 704 67.63 -20.09 -10.27
CA THR A 704 66.80 -19.25 -11.15
C THR A 704 65.35 -19.34 -10.69
N TYR A 705 64.68 -18.19 -10.65
CA TYR A 705 63.29 -18.04 -10.25
C TYR A 705 62.49 -17.39 -11.37
N THR A 706 61.29 -17.88 -11.62
CA THR A 706 60.29 -17.16 -12.43
C THR A 706 59.26 -16.57 -11.49
N LEU A 707 59.13 -15.25 -11.50
CA LEU A 707 58.23 -14.50 -10.62
C LEU A 707 57.14 -13.86 -11.48
N ARG A 708 55.90 -13.86 -10.98
CA ARG A 708 54.74 -13.31 -11.69
C ARG A 708 54.18 -12.10 -10.99
N TRP A 709 54.03 -11.00 -11.73
CA TRP A 709 53.25 -9.85 -11.33
C TRP A 709 51.80 -10.01 -11.81
N THR A 710 50.86 -10.09 -10.88
CA THR A 710 49.42 -10.23 -11.19
C THR A 710 48.68 -8.96 -10.77
N ILE A 711 48.00 -8.30 -11.70
CA ILE A 711 47.08 -7.20 -11.40
C ILE A 711 45.65 -7.71 -11.52
N SER A 712 44.92 -7.71 -10.41
CA SER A 712 43.56 -8.23 -10.30
C SER A 712 42.54 -7.12 -10.06
N ASN A 713 41.39 -7.19 -10.74
CA ASN A 713 40.23 -6.32 -10.50
C ASN A 713 38.94 -7.13 -10.65
N SER A 714 38.60 -7.92 -9.63
CA SER A 714 37.44 -8.83 -9.67
C SER A 714 36.16 -8.06 -10.01
N PRO A 715 35.31 -8.57 -10.91
CA PRO A 715 35.32 -9.93 -11.50
C PRO A 715 36.13 -10.06 -12.80
N CYS A 716 36.84 -9.03 -13.24
CA CYS A 716 37.60 -9.09 -14.49
C CYS A 716 38.78 -10.05 -14.40
N THR A 717 39.08 -10.70 -15.53
CA THR A 717 40.27 -11.53 -15.70
C THR A 717 41.51 -10.73 -15.33
N ALA A 718 42.32 -11.26 -14.43
CA ALA A 718 43.56 -10.62 -14.00
C ALA A 718 44.55 -10.53 -15.17
N SER A 719 45.32 -9.44 -15.22
CA SER A 719 46.47 -9.34 -16.11
C SER A 719 47.69 -9.89 -15.40
N THR A 720 48.53 -10.65 -16.12
CA THR A 720 49.76 -11.22 -15.57
C THR A 720 50.93 -10.96 -16.48
N ASP A 721 52.12 -10.79 -15.90
CA ASP A 721 53.40 -10.77 -16.61
C ASP A 721 54.48 -11.43 -15.75
N ASP A 722 55.45 -12.09 -16.38
CA ASP A 722 56.47 -12.90 -15.71
C ASP A 722 57.86 -12.27 -15.90
N VAL A 723 58.69 -12.34 -14.85
CA VAL A 723 60.10 -11.93 -14.87
C VAL A 723 60.98 -13.07 -14.36
N VAL A 724 62.12 -13.28 -15.01
CA VAL A 724 63.11 -14.29 -14.63
C VAL A 724 64.26 -13.65 -13.88
N ILE A 725 64.58 -14.21 -12.70
CA ILE A 725 65.67 -13.78 -11.84
C ILE A 725 66.67 -14.91 -11.69
N THR A 726 67.92 -14.70 -12.07
CA THR A 726 69.01 -15.67 -11.90
C THR A 726 70.05 -15.12 -10.93
N PHE A 727 70.23 -15.76 -9.77
CA PHE A 727 71.29 -15.40 -8.83
C PHE A 727 72.57 -16.13 -9.17
N ASN A 728 73.48 -15.51 -9.92
CA ASN A 728 74.73 -16.16 -10.31
C ASN A 728 75.71 -16.27 -9.13
N ARG A 729 76.39 -17.42 -9.01
CA ARG A 729 77.43 -17.60 -7.99
C ARG A 729 78.75 -17.03 -8.50
N ASN A 730 79.47 -16.29 -7.65
CA ASN A 730 80.85 -15.93 -7.95
C ASN A 730 81.70 -17.19 -8.13
N PRO A 731 82.67 -17.20 -9.06
CA PRO A 731 83.62 -18.31 -9.16
C PRO A 731 84.38 -18.45 -7.85
N THR A 732 84.88 -19.66 -7.57
CA THR A 732 85.83 -19.86 -6.47
C THR A 732 87.02 -18.93 -6.65
N THR A 733 87.48 -18.27 -5.58
CA THR A 733 88.67 -17.42 -5.63
C THR A 733 89.87 -18.26 -6.10
N ALA A 734 90.54 -17.83 -7.17
CA ALA A 734 91.69 -18.51 -7.72
C ALA A 734 92.89 -18.39 -6.76
N ASN A 735 93.64 -19.48 -6.63
CA ASN A 735 94.94 -19.53 -5.98
C ASN A 735 95.83 -20.44 -6.82
N ALA A 736 96.87 -19.87 -7.42
CA ALA A 736 97.81 -20.54 -8.32
C ALA A 736 98.88 -21.36 -7.57
N GLY A 737 98.93 -21.27 -6.24
CA GLY A 737 99.97 -21.86 -5.41
C GLY A 737 101.21 -20.98 -5.29
N PRO A 738 102.22 -21.41 -4.53
CA PRO A 738 103.43 -20.61 -4.29
C PRO A 738 104.34 -20.55 -5.53
N ASP A 739 105.04 -19.42 -5.67
CA ASP A 739 106.09 -19.22 -6.68
C ASP A 739 107.17 -20.32 -6.64
N GLN A 740 107.58 -20.78 -7.81
CA GLN A 740 108.55 -21.87 -8.01
C GLN A 740 109.90 -21.29 -8.46
N THR A 741 110.62 -20.69 -7.52
CA THR A 741 111.90 -19.98 -7.76
C THR A 741 113.11 -20.61 -7.06
N SER A 742 112.95 -21.80 -6.47
CA SER A 742 113.97 -22.47 -5.62
C SER A 742 114.94 -23.37 -6.38
N ALA A 743 116.04 -23.77 -5.74
CA ALA A 743 117.07 -24.69 -6.22
C ALA A 743 116.53 -26.06 -6.74
N THR A 744 115.30 -26.45 -6.35
CA THR A 744 114.60 -27.65 -6.84
C THR A 744 114.20 -27.59 -8.32
N THR A 745 114.17 -26.43 -8.97
CA THR A 745 113.94 -26.30 -10.42
C THR A 745 115.25 -26.20 -11.23
N CYS A 746 116.42 -26.27 -10.57
CA CYS A 746 117.73 -26.19 -11.22
C CYS A 746 118.00 -27.45 -12.07
N GLY A 747 118.23 -27.26 -13.37
CA GLY A 747 118.41 -28.36 -14.32
C GLY A 747 117.13 -29.07 -14.73
N ALA A 748 115.98 -28.68 -14.18
CA ALA A 748 114.67 -29.18 -14.59
C ALA A 748 114.18 -28.44 -15.85
N SER A 749 113.44 -29.15 -16.70
CA SER A 749 112.70 -28.57 -17.83
C SER A 749 111.18 -28.58 -17.62
N GLN A 750 110.74 -29.11 -16.47
CA GLN A 750 109.34 -29.28 -16.10
C GLN A 750 109.13 -29.03 -14.61
N VAL A 751 108.01 -28.40 -14.24
CA VAL A 751 107.56 -28.24 -12.85
C VAL A 751 106.10 -28.66 -12.75
N THR A 752 105.70 -29.21 -11.59
CA THR A 752 104.29 -29.47 -11.31
C THR A 752 103.70 -28.28 -10.57
N LEU A 753 102.69 -27.66 -11.17
CA LEU A 753 101.89 -26.61 -10.57
C LEU A 753 100.76 -27.25 -9.75
N ALA A 754 100.36 -26.59 -8.65
CA ALA A 754 99.31 -27.07 -7.78
C ALA A 754 98.40 -25.91 -7.37
N ALA A 755 97.41 -25.61 -8.21
CA ALA A 755 96.37 -24.63 -7.91
C ALA A 755 95.24 -25.24 -7.05
N ASN A 756 94.39 -24.38 -6.51
CA ASN A 756 93.20 -24.81 -5.77
C ASN A 756 92.11 -25.42 -6.65
N SER A 757 91.33 -26.35 -6.08
CA SER A 757 90.14 -26.91 -6.76
C SER A 757 88.98 -25.94 -6.79
N PRO A 758 88.44 -25.58 -7.97
CA PRO A 758 87.19 -24.83 -8.05
C PRO A 758 86.04 -25.64 -7.45
N SER A 759 85.31 -25.06 -6.51
CA SER A 759 83.99 -25.55 -6.06
C SER A 759 82.85 -24.95 -6.88
N ILE A 760 83.11 -23.84 -7.57
CA ILE A 760 82.18 -23.10 -8.44
C ILE A 760 82.98 -22.59 -9.64
N GLY A 761 82.58 -22.97 -10.85
CA GLY A 761 83.23 -22.58 -12.10
C GLY A 761 84.26 -23.60 -12.61
N MET A 762 84.92 -23.25 -13.71
CA MET A 762 85.97 -24.05 -14.35
C MET A 762 87.31 -23.34 -14.24
N GLY A 763 88.33 -24.08 -13.80
CA GLY A 763 89.71 -23.60 -13.70
C GLY A 763 90.51 -23.86 -14.98
N MET A 764 91.34 -22.90 -15.38
CA MET A 764 92.23 -23.03 -16.53
C MET A 764 93.52 -22.25 -16.32
N TRP A 765 94.64 -22.88 -16.66
CA TRP A 765 95.96 -22.28 -16.71
C TRP A 765 96.20 -21.56 -18.03
N SER A 766 96.93 -20.45 -17.96
CA SER A 766 97.39 -19.71 -19.14
C SER A 766 98.78 -19.13 -18.89
N VAL A 767 99.53 -18.87 -19.97
CA VAL A 767 100.81 -18.16 -19.88
C VAL A 767 100.53 -16.66 -19.99
N VAL A 768 100.89 -15.89 -18.96
CA VAL A 768 100.79 -14.42 -18.97
C VAL A 768 102.03 -13.81 -19.59
N SER A 769 103.22 -14.34 -19.26
CA SER A 769 104.51 -13.88 -19.79
C SER A 769 105.55 -15.01 -19.86
N GLY A 770 106.54 -14.84 -20.74
CA GLY A 770 107.56 -15.84 -21.07
C GLY A 770 107.33 -16.46 -22.46
N THR A 771 108.41 -16.69 -23.23
CA THR A 771 108.33 -17.22 -24.59
C THR A 771 108.51 -18.74 -24.62
N GLY A 772 107.64 -19.43 -25.35
CA GLY A 772 107.59 -20.90 -25.39
C GLY A 772 106.97 -21.52 -24.13
N GLY A 773 106.97 -22.86 -24.08
CA GLY A 773 106.41 -23.63 -22.97
C GLY A 773 104.98 -24.12 -23.17
N SER A 774 104.59 -25.15 -22.42
CA SER A 774 103.30 -25.82 -22.58
C SER A 774 102.84 -26.50 -21.30
N PHE A 775 101.53 -26.47 -21.06
CA PHE A 775 100.88 -27.28 -20.04
C PHE A 775 100.58 -28.68 -20.59
N SER A 776 100.85 -29.70 -19.78
CA SER A 776 100.40 -31.08 -20.06
C SER A 776 98.88 -31.18 -20.13
N ASN A 777 98.18 -30.49 -19.23
CA ASN A 777 96.76 -30.23 -19.32
C ASN A 777 96.42 -28.90 -18.63
N ALA A 778 96.06 -27.88 -19.40
CA ALA A 778 95.78 -26.54 -18.86
C ALA A 778 94.51 -26.50 -17.97
N SER A 779 93.58 -27.46 -18.08
CA SER A 779 92.38 -27.50 -17.22
C SER A 779 92.59 -28.29 -15.92
N SER A 780 93.75 -28.90 -15.73
CA SER A 780 94.08 -29.64 -14.50
C SER A 780 94.63 -28.70 -13.43
N GLN A 781 94.14 -28.83 -12.20
CA GLN A 781 94.61 -28.07 -11.03
C GLN A 781 96.05 -28.46 -10.66
N THR A 782 96.38 -29.73 -10.85
CA THR A 782 97.73 -30.27 -10.75
C THR A 782 98.22 -30.59 -12.16
N THR A 783 99.00 -29.68 -12.75
CA THR A 783 99.48 -29.80 -14.13
C THR A 783 100.98 -29.64 -14.18
N THR A 784 101.62 -30.39 -15.07
CA THR A 784 103.02 -30.18 -15.36
C THR A 784 103.16 -29.10 -16.42
N PHE A 785 103.91 -28.05 -16.12
CA PHE A 785 104.33 -27.02 -17.07
C PHE A 785 105.76 -27.30 -17.52
N SER A 786 105.97 -27.36 -18.84
CA SER A 786 107.29 -27.51 -19.45
C SER A 786 107.76 -26.17 -19.97
N GLY A 787 109.00 -25.77 -19.67
CA GLY A 787 109.58 -24.51 -20.10
C GLY A 787 111.05 -24.64 -20.52
N THR A 788 111.61 -23.54 -21.03
CA THR A 788 113.00 -23.51 -21.48
C THR A 788 113.93 -23.20 -20.30
N ALA A 789 115.04 -23.95 -20.18
CA ALA A 789 116.05 -23.68 -19.17
C ALA A 789 116.70 -22.29 -19.38
N GLY A 790 116.75 -21.50 -18.32
CA GLY A 790 117.20 -20.11 -18.30
C GLY A 790 116.09 -19.07 -18.47
N SER A 791 114.81 -19.48 -18.52
CA SER A 791 113.67 -18.58 -18.68
C SER A 791 112.78 -18.51 -17.43
N THR A 792 112.14 -17.36 -17.23
CA THR A 792 111.12 -17.12 -16.22
C THR A 792 109.76 -16.97 -16.91
N TYR A 793 108.75 -17.63 -16.35
CA TYR A 793 107.38 -17.62 -16.84
C TYR A 793 106.45 -17.08 -15.74
N THR A 794 105.50 -16.23 -16.11
CA THR A 794 104.35 -15.90 -15.26
C THR A 794 103.15 -16.68 -15.78
N LEU A 795 102.60 -17.55 -14.95
CA LEU A 795 101.49 -18.43 -15.29
C LEU A 795 100.27 -18.03 -14.47
N ARG A 796 99.10 -17.98 -15.09
CA ARG A 796 97.85 -17.56 -14.44
C ARG A 796 96.89 -18.71 -14.30
N TRP A 797 96.40 -18.91 -13.09
CA TRP A 797 95.24 -19.74 -12.81
C TRP A 797 93.97 -18.88 -12.86
N THR A 798 93.09 -19.17 -13.81
CA THR A 798 91.81 -18.46 -13.98
C THR A 798 90.66 -19.41 -13.64
N ILE A 799 89.83 -19.05 -12.65
CA ILE A 799 88.57 -19.74 -12.37
C ILE A 799 87.42 -18.89 -12.91
N SER A 800 86.69 -19.43 -13.89
CA SER A 800 85.60 -18.74 -14.59
C SER A 800 84.23 -19.37 -14.27
N ASN A 801 83.21 -18.54 -14.05
CA ASN A 801 81.82 -18.96 -13.93
C ASN A 801 80.92 -17.93 -14.63
N SER A 802 80.87 -17.98 -15.96
CA SER A 802 80.10 -17.04 -16.78
C SER A 802 78.63 -17.02 -16.33
N PRO A 803 78.01 -15.84 -16.14
CA PRO A 803 78.45 -14.50 -16.58
C PRO A 803 79.29 -13.71 -15.56
N CYS A 804 79.70 -14.32 -14.45
CA CYS A 804 80.46 -13.62 -13.41
C CYS A 804 81.91 -13.39 -13.81
N THR A 805 82.48 -12.26 -13.36
CA THR A 805 83.89 -11.93 -13.52
C THR A 805 84.75 -13.08 -13.00
N ALA A 806 85.66 -13.58 -13.83
CA ALA A 806 86.56 -14.64 -13.46
C ALA A 806 87.49 -14.21 -12.31
N SER A 807 87.82 -15.14 -11.42
CA SER A 807 88.88 -14.93 -10.43
C SER A 807 90.20 -15.41 -11.01
N THR A 808 91.28 -14.66 -10.77
CA THR A 808 92.61 -14.98 -11.30
C THR A 808 93.67 -14.85 -10.22
N ASP A 809 94.68 -15.70 -10.28
CA ASP A 809 95.90 -15.61 -9.48
C ASP A 809 97.10 -16.04 -10.31
N ASP A 810 98.27 -15.44 -10.05
CA ASP A 810 99.48 -15.62 -10.85
C ASP A 810 100.56 -16.33 -10.04
N VAL A 811 101.31 -17.23 -10.68
CA VAL A 811 102.49 -17.90 -10.13
C VAL A 811 103.68 -17.69 -11.04
N VAL A 812 104.84 -17.42 -10.45
CA VAL A 812 106.11 -17.25 -11.17
C VAL A 812 106.91 -18.54 -11.12
N VAL A 813 107.39 -19.00 -12.28
CA VAL A 813 108.24 -20.18 -12.41
C VAL A 813 109.55 -19.78 -13.07
N THR A 814 110.67 -20.10 -12.43
CA THR A 814 112.01 -19.89 -13.01
C THR A 814 112.73 -21.23 -13.19
N PHE A 815 113.11 -21.55 -14.44
CA PHE A 815 113.92 -22.74 -14.75
C PHE A 815 115.40 -22.38 -14.76
N ASN A 816 116.11 -22.61 -13.67
CA ASN A 816 117.53 -22.30 -13.60
C ASN A 816 118.36 -23.34 -14.39
N ARG A 817 119.41 -22.89 -15.10
CA ARG A 817 120.30 -23.80 -15.84
C ARG A 817 121.26 -24.50 -14.87
N ASN A 818 121.59 -25.76 -15.17
CA ASN A 818 122.62 -26.50 -14.41
C ASN A 818 123.97 -25.75 -14.47
N PRO A 819 124.72 -25.67 -13.35
CA PRO A 819 126.07 -25.14 -13.36
C PRO A 819 126.98 -26.03 -14.23
N THR A 820 128.02 -25.43 -14.81
CA THR A 820 128.99 -26.17 -15.64
C THR A 820 129.72 -27.23 -14.80
N MET A 821 129.88 -28.45 -15.33
CA MET A 821 130.56 -29.54 -14.60
C MET A 821 131.99 -29.12 -14.22
N ALA A 822 132.36 -29.30 -12.95
CA ALA A 822 133.69 -28.98 -12.44
C ALA A 822 134.77 -29.94 -12.96
N ASN A 823 135.81 -29.39 -13.56
CA ASN A 823 137.05 -30.10 -13.91
C ASN A 823 138.23 -29.30 -13.34
N ALA A 824 138.91 -29.87 -12.35
CA ALA A 824 140.05 -29.26 -11.66
C ALA A 824 141.35 -29.28 -12.49
N GLY A 825 141.33 -29.83 -13.71
CA GLY A 825 142.53 -30.07 -14.50
C GLY A 825 143.29 -31.33 -14.05
N PRO A 826 144.43 -31.65 -14.68
CA PRO A 826 145.23 -32.83 -14.35
C PRO A 826 145.88 -32.75 -12.97
N ASP A 827 146.03 -33.91 -12.30
CA ASP A 827 146.78 -34.03 -11.04
C ASP A 827 148.24 -33.59 -11.22
N GLN A 828 148.76 -32.82 -10.26
CA GLN A 828 150.10 -32.24 -10.31
C GLN A 828 151.09 -33.14 -9.52
N THR A 829 151.55 -34.25 -10.11
CA THR A 829 152.35 -35.30 -9.40
C THR A 829 153.74 -35.60 -10.01
N SER A 830 154.35 -34.65 -10.73
CA SER A 830 155.63 -34.86 -11.46
C SER A 830 156.89 -34.55 -10.63
N ALA A 831 158.03 -35.19 -10.95
CA ALA A 831 159.36 -34.90 -10.40
C ALA A 831 159.81 -33.44 -10.61
N THR A 832 159.19 -32.70 -11.53
CA THR A 832 159.43 -31.26 -11.79
C THR A 832 158.77 -30.33 -10.76
N THR A 833 157.90 -30.85 -9.90
CA THR A 833 157.24 -30.10 -8.80
C THR A 833 157.83 -30.42 -7.42
N CYS A 834 158.87 -31.26 -7.32
CA CYS A 834 159.57 -31.47 -6.04
C CYS A 834 160.49 -30.26 -5.75
N GLY A 835 160.36 -29.66 -4.57
CA GLY A 835 161.17 -28.50 -4.13
C GLY A 835 160.59 -27.10 -4.41
N VAL A 836 159.38 -26.98 -4.97
CA VAL A 836 158.71 -25.67 -5.18
C VAL A 836 157.64 -25.42 -4.11
N SER A 837 157.54 -24.17 -3.60
CA SER A 837 156.59 -23.78 -2.54
C SER A 837 155.21 -23.34 -3.05
N GLN A 838 154.98 -23.42 -4.37
CA GLN A 838 153.74 -23.01 -5.02
C GLN A 838 153.49 -23.79 -6.31
N VAL A 839 152.21 -24.12 -6.57
CA VAL A 839 151.78 -24.83 -7.79
C VAL A 839 150.63 -24.06 -8.44
N ASN A 840 150.67 -23.92 -9.76
CA ASN A 840 149.59 -23.30 -10.52
C ASN A 840 148.51 -24.34 -10.83
N LEU A 841 147.28 -24.00 -10.49
CA LEU A 841 146.09 -24.80 -10.75
C LEU A 841 145.31 -24.16 -11.90
N ALA A 842 144.75 -24.98 -12.79
CA ALA A 842 143.98 -24.53 -13.94
C ALA A 842 142.71 -25.39 -14.08
N ALA A 843 141.59 -24.87 -13.57
CA ALA A 843 140.28 -25.49 -13.74
C ALA A 843 139.66 -25.12 -15.08
N ASN A 844 138.54 -25.74 -15.45
CA ASN A 844 137.71 -25.25 -16.54
C ASN A 844 136.96 -23.95 -16.17
N SER A 845 136.64 -23.13 -17.19
CA SER A 845 135.85 -21.91 -17.00
C SER A 845 134.36 -22.29 -17.01
N PRO A 846 133.59 -21.98 -15.96
CA PRO A 846 132.15 -22.23 -16.02
C PRO A 846 131.49 -21.30 -17.04
N ALA A 847 130.74 -21.88 -17.98
CA ALA A 847 129.83 -21.13 -18.85
C ALA A 847 128.56 -20.68 -18.10
N ILE A 848 128.23 -21.36 -16.99
CA ILE A 848 127.06 -21.13 -16.13
C ILE A 848 127.48 -21.41 -14.68
N GLY A 849 127.21 -20.46 -13.77
CA GLY A 849 127.60 -20.51 -12.36
C GLY A 849 128.98 -19.90 -12.08
N MET A 850 129.46 -20.03 -10.85
CA MET A 850 130.82 -19.61 -10.45
C MET A 850 131.64 -20.82 -9.98
N GLY A 851 132.93 -20.85 -10.32
CA GLY A 851 133.86 -21.88 -9.87
C GLY A 851 134.64 -21.42 -8.65
N MET A 852 134.84 -22.32 -7.69
CA MET A 852 135.63 -22.07 -6.50
C MET A 852 136.53 -23.25 -6.16
N TRP A 853 137.81 -22.97 -5.95
CA TRP A 853 138.79 -23.89 -5.43
C TRP A 853 138.58 -24.15 -3.95
N SER A 854 138.61 -25.43 -3.57
CA SER A 854 138.55 -25.85 -2.18
C SER A 854 139.60 -26.93 -1.93
N MET A 855 140.23 -26.88 -0.76
CA MET A 855 141.10 -27.95 -0.31
C MET A 855 140.23 -29.11 0.19
N VAL A 856 140.55 -30.33 -0.26
CA VAL A 856 139.85 -31.54 0.17
C VAL A 856 140.59 -32.23 1.31
N SER A 857 141.93 -32.31 1.23
CA SER A 857 142.80 -32.92 2.24
C SER A 857 144.25 -32.42 2.16
N GLY A 858 144.98 -32.36 3.28
CA GLY A 858 146.38 -31.92 3.39
C GLY A 858 146.64 -30.98 4.58
N THR A 859 147.90 -30.79 4.99
CA THR A 859 148.29 -29.96 6.16
C THR A 859 148.36 -28.46 5.83
N GLY A 860 147.24 -27.90 5.35
CA GLY A 860 147.04 -26.45 5.24
C GLY A 860 147.83 -25.73 4.13
N GLY A 861 147.23 -24.64 3.62
CA GLY A 861 147.75 -23.82 2.52
C GLY A 861 146.70 -22.78 2.10
N SER A 862 147.03 -21.93 1.12
CA SER A 862 146.10 -20.91 0.62
C SER A 862 146.11 -20.82 -0.91
N PHE A 863 144.95 -20.46 -1.46
CA PHE A 863 144.80 -20.11 -2.86
C PHE A 863 145.09 -18.61 -3.04
N SER A 864 145.82 -18.24 -4.09
CA SER A 864 146.02 -16.83 -4.44
C SER A 864 144.69 -16.13 -4.75
N ASN A 865 143.75 -16.85 -5.37
CA ASN A 865 142.34 -16.45 -5.43
C ASN A 865 141.47 -17.71 -5.64
N ALA A 866 140.71 -18.08 -4.61
CA ALA A 866 139.89 -19.29 -4.64
C ALA A 866 138.78 -19.24 -5.72
N SER A 867 138.31 -18.07 -6.17
CA SER A 867 137.30 -17.98 -7.23
C SER A 867 137.88 -17.80 -8.64
N SER A 868 139.21 -17.77 -8.77
CA SER A 868 139.89 -17.66 -10.07
C SER A 868 140.11 -19.04 -10.71
N GLN A 869 139.82 -19.16 -12.01
CA GLN A 869 140.03 -20.39 -12.78
C GLN A 869 141.51 -20.83 -12.80
N THR A 870 142.42 -19.86 -12.89
CA THR A 870 143.86 -20.06 -12.73
C THR A 870 144.29 -19.49 -11.38
N SER A 871 144.43 -20.35 -10.38
CA SER A 871 144.86 -19.96 -9.04
C SER A 871 146.16 -20.67 -8.69
N THR A 872 147.03 -20.01 -7.94
CA THR A 872 148.22 -20.65 -7.38
C THR A 872 147.88 -21.14 -5.99
N PHE A 873 148.16 -22.42 -5.70
CA PHE A 873 148.11 -22.95 -4.35
C PHE A 873 149.50 -22.83 -3.73
N ARG A 874 149.57 -22.26 -2.52
CA ARG A 874 150.81 -22.09 -1.75
C ARG A 874 150.73 -22.87 -0.45
N GLU A 875 151.76 -23.65 -0.18
CA GLU A 875 151.91 -24.37 1.08
C GLU A 875 152.48 -23.44 2.17
N ARG A 876 152.19 -23.75 3.44
CA ARG A 876 152.39 -22.81 4.55
C ARG A 876 153.79 -22.83 5.21
N GLN A 877 154.74 -23.68 4.78
CA GLN A 877 156.11 -23.73 5.36
C GLN A 877 157.22 -23.60 4.32
N ALA A 878 158.16 -22.68 4.56
CA ALA A 878 159.26 -22.28 3.68
C ALA A 878 160.54 -23.13 3.84
N ALA A 879 160.42 -24.45 3.71
CA ALA A 879 161.55 -25.36 3.51
C ALA A 879 161.16 -26.40 2.43
N PRO A 880 162.04 -26.72 1.47
CA PRO A 880 161.67 -27.44 0.24
C PRO A 880 161.06 -28.81 0.51
N ILE A 881 159.97 -29.12 -0.21
CA ILE A 881 159.23 -30.39 -0.18
C ILE A 881 160.22 -31.56 -0.33
N LEU A 882 160.47 -32.30 0.75
CA LEU A 882 161.21 -33.56 0.74
C LEU A 882 160.31 -34.65 0.15
N CYS A 883 160.81 -35.35 -0.88
CA CYS A 883 160.04 -36.24 -1.77
C CYS A 883 159.56 -37.58 -1.13
N ALA A 884 159.01 -37.56 0.09
CA ALA A 884 158.32 -38.70 0.71
C ALA A 884 157.27 -38.23 1.76
N GLY A 885 156.10 -37.79 1.31
CA GLY A 885 154.94 -37.45 2.14
C GLY A 885 153.64 -37.31 1.31
N PRO A 886 152.44 -37.41 1.92
CA PRO A 886 151.17 -37.38 1.19
C PRO A 886 150.88 -36.00 0.57
N TYR A 887 150.59 -35.95 -0.72
CA TYR A 887 150.32 -34.72 -1.48
C TYR A 887 148.92 -34.13 -1.14
N PRO A 888 148.77 -32.80 -1.03
CA PRO A 888 147.47 -32.18 -0.84
C PRO A 888 146.56 -32.38 -2.07
N ILE A 889 145.30 -32.75 -1.83
CA ILE A 889 144.28 -32.92 -2.87
C ILE A 889 143.42 -31.67 -2.89
N VAL A 890 143.38 -31.00 -4.04
CA VAL A 890 142.56 -29.83 -4.29
C VAL A 890 141.53 -30.17 -5.36
N ARG A 891 140.29 -29.71 -5.19
CA ARG A 891 139.24 -29.80 -6.22
C ARG A 891 138.60 -28.44 -6.47
N VAL A 892 138.09 -28.24 -7.67
CA VAL A 892 137.20 -27.13 -7.99
C VAL A 892 135.74 -27.59 -7.78
N LEU A 893 134.94 -26.75 -7.14
CA LEU A 893 133.50 -26.93 -6.99
C LEU A 893 132.81 -25.80 -7.76
N HIS A 894 131.73 -26.11 -8.48
CA HIS A 894 130.84 -25.09 -9.04
C HIS A 894 129.59 -24.99 -8.17
N GLN A 895 129.21 -23.77 -7.80
CA GLN A 895 127.92 -23.51 -7.17
C GLN A 895 126.97 -22.84 -8.17
N PRO A 896 125.67 -23.20 -8.16
CA PRO A 896 124.67 -22.42 -8.91
C PRO A 896 124.60 -21.00 -8.34
N MET A 897 124.41 -19.99 -9.21
CA MET A 897 124.02 -18.66 -8.74
C MET A 897 122.60 -18.79 -8.16
N MET A 898 122.41 -18.40 -6.90
CA MET A 898 121.07 -18.34 -6.29
C MET A 898 120.21 -17.29 -6.96
#